data_AF-E5Y8Z8-F1
#
_entry.id   AF-E5Y8Z8-F1
#
_cell.length_a   1.000
_cell.length_b   1.000
_cell.length_c   1.000
_cell.angle_alpha   90.00
_cell.angle_beta   90.00
_cell.angle_gamma   90.00
#
_symmetry.space_group_name_H-M   'P 1'
#
loop_
_entity.id
_entity.type
_entity.pdbx_description
1 polymer ?
#
loop_
_entity_poly.entity_id
_entity_poly.type
_entity_poly.pdbx_seq_one_letter_code
_entity_poly.pdbx_strand_id
1 'polypeptide(L)'
;MLKLIDYRTKTRGLPDLLPYAALIAPGIVLNKDGSFLAGWEVRGQDTASSTESDLSQVSSRFNNAVKLLGSGWMLHMDAIRSSHRAYPPADKGYFPDPVTRLIDDERREFFSGNRWFSTSAILTVTYKPNFQDSKIAGKAQAGVATSDALEKARSYFQNMLDELEDALSSILRMERLVEYAMPDADGFDWVQSDLFSHIQYCTTGTLHPVRVPQTPMYLDALLGGETLVGGIVPRLGNRHLAVLSLDGLPQESYPAILRDLDALALEYRFSSRFICLDQYDAAKEINSYRKGWRQQVFRFLDQFFNNPNARANRDALLMAEDAETALTEVQGGYVSAGYLTTSIVLMHEDQEQLQDWARDLRRTVQTLGFGCRIESINALEAWLGTHPANSYAKLRRPMVNTLNLADLLPLSSVWTGSPVCPCPFYPPNSKPLAVLMTDNSTPFWFNIHAGDLGHTLIFGPTGAGKSTLLAFIAAQFRCYENARIFAFDKGMSMFPLCFGASGDHYNIGNAEQLAFAPLQRIDSEEERTWAEEWIASLMELQQFTVMPAHRNAIHTAMQTLAANPPHLRSLTSFYHVVQDREIKEAIQHYTVQGAMGRLLDADADNLNLSRFMVFEIEDLMNLGDKNLVPVLTYLFRRIEKALDGSPTLLVLDEAWIMLGHPVFRAKIR
;
A
#
# COMPACT_ATOMS: atom_id res chain seq x y z
N MET A 1 13.96 -24.42 56.21
CA MET A 1 13.81 -24.34 54.74
C MET A 1 12.35 -24.60 54.42
N LEU A 2 11.65 -23.64 53.82
CA LEU A 2 10.26 -23.85 53.37
C LEU A 2 10.24 -24.97 52.33
N LYS A 3 9.27 -25.88 52.40
CA LYS A 3 9.05 -26.91 51.37
C LYS A 3 8.52 -26.23 50.11
N LEU A 4 9.44 -25.84 49.22
CA LEU A 4 9.10 -25.20 47.95
C LEU A 4 8.32 -26.11 46.99
N ILE A 5 8.26 -27.42 47.26
CA ILE A 5 7.50 -28.40 46.46
C ILE A 5 5.99 -28.16 46.51
N ASP A 6 5.48 -27.55 47.59
CA ASP A 6 4.06 -27.20 47.72
C ASP A 6 3.69 -25.97 46.88
N TYR A 7 4.69 -25.19 46.44
CA TYR A 7 4.53 -23.95 45.66
C TYR A 7 4.98 -24.10 44.20
N ARG A 8 5.72 -25.16 43.85
CA ARG A 8 6.17 -25.44 42.47
C ARG A 8 5.90 -26.89 42.11
N THR A 9 4.74 -27.12 41.51
CA THR A 9 4.37 -28.40 40.91
C THR A 9 5.20 -28.68 39.65
N LYS A 10 5.27 -29.95 39.19
CA LYS A 10 5.98 -30.34 37.96
C LYS A 10 5.30 -29.84 36.66
N THR A 11 4.16 -29.17 36.76
CA THR A 11 3.42 -28.66 35.61
C THR A 11 4.18 -27.51 34.95
N ARG A 12 4.33 -27.59 33.63
CA ARG A 12 4.97 -26.57 32.81
C ARG A 12 4.02 -25.39 32.59
N GLY A 13 4.53 -24.17 32.69
CA GLY A 13 3.83 -22.95 32.31
C GLY A 13 4.04 -22.62 30.83
N LEU A 14 3.38 -21.56 30.34
CA LEU A 14 3.59 -21.05 28.99
C LEU A 14 5.08 -20.70 28.72
N PRO A 15 5.83 -20.03 29.62
CA PRO A 15 7.26 -19.77 29.41
C PRO A 15 8.10 -21.03 29.12
N ASP A 16 7.76 -22.17 29.73
CA ASP A 16 8.47 -23.43 29.50
C ASP A 16 8.27 -23.99 28.07
N LEU A 17 7.25 -23.52 27.35
CA LEU A 17 6.93 -23.89 25.98
C LEU A 17 7.54 -22.92 24.95
N LEU A 18 7.97 -21.73 25.37
CA LEU A 18 8.53 -20.72 24.47
C LEU A 18 10.03 -20.93 24.25
N PRO A 19 10.53 -20.82 23.01
CA PRO A 19 11.93 -21.07 22.69
C PRO A 19 12.86 -19.90 23.03
N TYR A 20 12.37 -18.70 23.32
CA TYR A 20 13.17 -17.48 23.40
C TYR A 20 14.01 -17.42 24.69
N ALA A 21 15.33 -17.20 24.58
CA ALA A 21 16.23 -17.12 25.73
C ALA A 21 16.73 -15.70 26.00
N ALA A 22 17.38 -15.07 25.02
CA ALA A 22 18.03 -13.76 25.19
C ALA A 22 18.16 -12.99 23.88
N LEU A 23 18.21 -11.65 23.94
CA LEU A 23 18.68 -10.80 22.84
C LEU A 23 20.20 -10.74 22.91
N ILE A 24 20.88 -11.12 21.83
CA ILE A 24 22.35 -11.24 21.82
C ILE A 24 23.03 -10.24 20.89
N ALA A 25 22.26 -9.63 19.98
CA ALA A 25 22.68 -8.55 19.09
C ALA A 25 21.42 -7.81 18.59
N PRO A 26 21.55 -6.60 17.99
CA PRO A 26 20.40 -5.87 17.48
C PRO A 26 19.54 -6.72 16.54
N GLY A 27 18.26 -6.88 16.87
CA GLY A 27 17.29 -7.69 16.12
C GLY A 27 17.60 -9.19 16.07
N ILE A 28 18.46 -9.73 16.95
CA ILE A 28 18.84 -11.15 16.98
C ILE A 28 18.59 -11.77 18.35
N VAL A 29 17.62 -12.69 18.37
CA VAL A 29 17.27 -13.49 19.55
C VAL A 29 17.97 -14.85 19.49
N LEU A 30 18.61 -15.22 20.59
CA LEU A 30 19.08 -16.57 20.88
C LEU A 30 17.94 -17.38 21.50
N ASN A 31 17.67 -18.55 20.92
CA ASN A 31 16.71 -19.51 21.45
C ASN A 31 17.38 -20.53 22.38
N LYS A 32 16.59 -21.13 23.26
CA LYS A 32 16.98 -22.15 24.25
C LYS A 32 17.61 -23.39 23.61
N ASP A 33 17.31 -23.68 22.34
CA ASP A 33 17.87 -24.81 21.59
C ASP A 33 19.16 -24.46 20.82
N GLY A 34 19.69 -23.25 21.01
CA GLY A 34 20.91 -22.74 20.38
C GLY A 34 20.71 -22.16 18.98
N SER A 35 19.47 -22.07 18.49
CA SER A 35 19.17 -21.39 17.23
C SER A 35 19.10 -19.87 17.38
N PHE A 36 19.35 -19.15 16.29
CA PHE A 36 19.18 -17.69 16.20
C PHE A 36 17.91 -17.35 15.44
N LEU A 37 17.25 -16.26 15.82
CA LEU A 37 16.03 -15.73 15.21
C LEU A 37 16.20 -14.24 14.90
N ALA A 38 15.76 -13.84 13.72
CA ALA A 38 15.61 -12.44 13.32
C ALA A 38 14.36 -12.29 12.43
N GLY A 39 13.91 -11.06 12.20
CA GLY A 39 12.75 -10.83 11.33
C GLY A 39 12.66 -9.42 10.75
N TRP A 40 11.70 -9.28 9.83
CA TRP A 40 11.37 -8.05 9.12
C TRP A 40 9.85 -7.90 9.03
N GLU A 41 9.36 -6.66 9.14
CA GLU A 41 8.09 -6.32 8.50
C GLU A 41 8.31 -6.28 6.99
N VAL A 42 7.45 -6.94 6.23
CA VAL A 42 7.56 -7.03 4.78
C VAL A 42 6.28 -6.52 4.12
N ARG A 43 6.43 -5.78 3.02
CA ARG A 43 5.33 -5.33 2.18
C ARG A 43 5.64 -5.62 0.73
N GLY A 44 4.70 -6.30 0.08
CA GLY A 44 4.82 -6.69 -1.33
C GLY A 44 4.29 -5.63 -2.28
N GLN A 45 4.38 -5.93 -3.58
CA GLN A 45 3.71 -5.14 -4.61
C GLN A 45 2.19 -5.23 -4.49
N ASP A 46 1.50 -4.22 -5.03
CA ASP A 46 0.06 -4.12 -4.98
C ASP A 46 -0.62 -5.14 -5.89
N THR A 47 -1.29 -6.13 -5.28
CA THR A 47 -2.02 -7.18 -6.00
C THR A 47 -3.08 -6.64 -6.96
N ALA A 48 -3.67 -5.48 -6.69
CA ALA A 48 -4.74 -4.92 -7.51
C ALA A 48 -4.23 -4.30 -8.82
N SER A 49 -2.97 -3.85 -8.84
CA SER A 49 -2.35 -3.18 -10.01
C SER A 49 -1.34 -4.04 -10.75
N SER A 50 -0.90 -5.16 -10.17
CA SER A 50 0.09 -6.07 -10.76
C SER A 50 -0.53 -6.99 -11.82
N THR A 51 0.22 -7.22 -12.91
CA THR A 51 -0.12 -8.25 -13.89
C THR A 51 0.27 -9.65 -13.39
N GLU A 52 -0.27 -10.70 -14.01
CA GLU A 52 0.12 -12.09 -13.71
C GLU A 52 1.63 -12.33 -13.90
N SER A 53 2.24 -11.67 -14.89
CA SER A 53 3.69 -11.73 -15.11
C SER A 53 4.48 -11.06 -14.00
N ASP A 54 4.00 -9.93 -13.47
CA ASP A 54 4.66 -9.22 -12.37
C ASP A 54 4.64 -10.10 -11.10
N LEU A 55 3.49 -10.69 -10.77
CA LEU A 55 3.36 -11.58 -9.62
C LEU A 55 4.22 -12.85 -9.77
N SER A 56 4.29 -13.41 -10.99
CA SER A 56 5.17 -14.55 -11.27
C SER A 56 6.66 -14.21 -11.11
N GLN A 57 7.05 -12.98 -11.45
CA GLN A 57 8.41 -12.49 -11.23
C GLN A 57 8.73 -12.38 -9.73
N VAL A 58 7.78 -11.96 -8.90
CA VAL A 58 7.93 -11.95 -7.44
C VAL A 58 8.17 -13.36 -6.91
N SER A 59 7.33 -14.34 -7.29
CA SER A 59 7.51 -15.75 -6.90
C SER A 59 8.89 -16.30 -7.32
N SER A 60 9.32 -16.02 -8.55
CA SER A 60 10.62 -16.47 -9.07
C SER A 60 11.81 -15.85 -8.32
N ARG A 61 11.75 -14.54 -8.01
CA ARG A 61 12.81 -13.84 -7.26
C ARG A 61 12.87 -14.33 -5.82
N PHE A 62 11.74 -14.52 -5.16
CA PHE A 62 11.67 -15.11 -3.84
C PHE A 62 12.27 -16.52 -3.82
N ASN A 63 11.91 -17.38 -4.78
CA ASN A 63 12.50 -18.70 -4.94
C ASN A 63 14.03 -18.66 -5.06
N ASN A 64 14.57 -17.73 -5.86
CA ASN A 64 16.02 -17.62 -6.04
C ASN A 64 16.76 -17.19 -4.77
N ALA A 65 16.14 -16.39 -3.91
CA ALA A 65 16.70 -16.01 -2.62
C ALA A 65 16.63 -17.18 -1.61
N VAL A 66 15.46 -17.82 -1.50
CA VAL A 66 15.20 -18.84 -0.47
C VAL A 66 15.85 -20.19 -0.78
N LYS A 67 16.04 -20.55 -2.06
CA LYS A 67 16.65 -21.83 -2.43
C LYS A 67 18.10 -21.99 -1.95
N LEU A 68 18.75 -20.90 -1.57
CA LEU A 68 20.10 -20.89 -0.97
C LEU A 68 20.09 -21.36 0.49
N LEU A 69 18.94 -21.34 1.16
CA LEU A 69 18.77 -21.79 2.54
C LEU A 69 18.66 -23.31 2.58
N GLY A 70 19.63 -23.97 3.22
CA GLY A 70 19.67 -25.43 3.37
C GLY A 70 19.17 -25.93 4.73
N SER A 71 19.48 -27.20 5.03
CA SER A 71 19.17 -27.85 6.30
C SER A 71 19.67 -27.03 7.49
N GLY A 72 18.79 -26.82 8.49
CA GLY A 72 19.07 -25.97 9.67
C GLY A 72 18.42 -24.59 9.59
N TRP A 73 18.00 -24.15 8.41
CA TRP A 73 17.22 -22.92 8.22
C TRP A 73 15.71 -23.17 8.30
N MET A 74 14.99 -22.15 8.75
CA MET A 74 13.54 -22.14 8.82
C MET A 74 13.01 -20.74 8.57
N LEU A 75 11.92 -20.67 7.83
CA LEU A 75 11.15 -19.44 7.59
C LEU A 75 9.81 -19.55 8.31
N HIS A 76 9.37 -18.45 8.88
CA HIS A 76 8.00 -18.22 9.33
C HIS A 76 7.52 -16.93 8.69
N MET A 77 6.40 -17.00 7.97
CA MET A 77 5.74 -15.84 7.39
C MET A 77 4.37 -15.72 8.05
N ASP A 78 4.15 -14.64 8.78
CA ASP A 78 2.88 -14.32 9.41
C ASP A 78 2.18 -13.20 8.64
N ALA A 79 0.93 -13.42 8.25
CA ALA A 79 0.01 -12.38 7.79
C ALA A 79 -0.96 -12.07 8.93
N ILE A 80 -0.86 -10.87 9.48
CA ILE A 80 -1.60 -10.42 10.65
C ILE A 80 -2.69 -9.48 10.18
N ARG A 81 -3.93 -9.97 10.17
CA ARG A 81 -5.10 -9.17 9.86
C ARG A 81 -5.72 -8.65 11.16
N SER A 82 -5.70 -7.34 11.31
CA SER A 82 -6.16 -6.64 12.52
C SER A 82 -7.18 -5.56 12.19
N SER A 83 -8.11 -5.29 13.12
CA SER A 83 -9.07 -4.21 12.96
C SER A 83 -8.39 -2.85 13.14
N HIS A 84 -8.73 -1.89 12.28
CA HIS A 84 -8.17 -0.55 12.29
C HIS A 84 -9.26 0.53 12.31
N ARG A 85 -9.07 1.53 13.18
CA ARG A 85 -9.75 2.82 13.03
C ARG A 85 -8.98 3.66 12.02
N ALA A 86 -9.48 3.71 10.79
CA ALA A 86 -8.72 4.29 9.69
C ALA A 86 -8.93 5.80 9.50
N TYR A 87 -10.03 6.37 10.01
CA TYR A 87 -10.33 7.77 9.77
C TYR A 87 -9.54 8.71 10.71
N PRO A 88 -8.92 9.79 10.19
CA PRO A 88 -8.26 10.79 11.01
C PRO A 88 -9.22 11.45 12.02
N PRO A 89 -8.77 11.87 13.21
CA PRO A 89 -9.60 12.61 14.17
C PRO A 89 -10.02 14.00 13.64
N ALA A 90 -11.01 14.63 14.28
CA ALA A 90 -11.72 15.80 13.73
C ALA A 90 -10.88 17.07 13.70
N ASP A 91 -9.96 17.17 14.65
CA ASP A 91 -8.97 18.23 14.79
C ASP A 91 -7.90 18.24 13.68
N LYS A 92 -7.75 17.13 12.92
CA LYS A 92 -6.79 17.04 11.81
C LYS A 92 -7.27 17.61 10.48
N GLY A 93 -8.47 18.21 10.40
CA GLY A 93 -9.00 18.83 9.19
C GLY A 93 -9.54 20.23 9.46
N TYR A 94 -9.39 21.14 8.49
CA TYR A 94 -9.83 22.53 8.63
C TYR A 94 -11.32 22.75 8.29
N PHE A 95 -11.79 22.27 7.12
CA PHE A 95 -13.18 22.36 6.62
C PHE A 95 -13.92 23.65 7.01
N PRO A 96 -13.76 24.73 6.22
CA PRO A 96 -14.21 26.07 6.60
C PRO A 96 -15.73 26.24 6.62
N ASP A 97 -16.44 25.40 5.86
CA ASP A 97 -17.88 25.49 5.64
C ASP A 97 -18.61 24.24 6.15
N PRO A 98 -19.89 24.36 6.54
CA PRO A 98 -20.64 23.26 7.14
C PRO A 98 -20.91 22.11 6.16
N VAL A 99 -20.97 22.37 4.84
CA VAL A 99 -21.29 21.34 3.84
C VAL A 99 -20.11 20.39 3.65
N THR A 100 -18.91 20.92 3.43
CA THR A 100 -17.71 20.08 3.27
C THR A 100 -17.33 19.38 4.57
N ARG A 101 -17.59 20.02 5.73
CA ARG A 101 -17.47 19.39 7.04
C ARG A 101 -18.44 18.23 7.21
N LEU A 102 -19.71 18.41 6.86
CA LEU A 102 -20.72 17.35 6.93
C LEU A 102 -20.33 16.14 6.07
N ILE A 103 -19.82 16.38 4.85
CA ILE A 103 -19.31 15.31 3.98
C ILE A 103 -18.16 14.54 4.66
N ASP A 104 -17.21 15.22 5.30
CA ASP A 104 -16.14 14.56 6.06
C ASP A 104 -16.64 13.81 7.30
N ASP A 105 -17.62 14.37 8.02
CA ASP A 105 -18.21 13.77 9.21
C ASP A 105 -19.01 12.49 8.89
N GLU A 106 -19.75 12.46 7.78
CA GLU A 106 -20.42 11.24 7.30
C GLU A 106 -19.40 10.14 6.98
N ARG A 107 -18.27 10.50 6.35
CA ARG A 107 -17.19 9.53 6.12
C ARG A 107 -16.55 9.07 7.41
N ARG A 108 -16.29 9.99 8.34
CA ARG A 108 -15.74 9.68 9.66
C ARG A 108 -16.63 8.70 10.40
N GLU A 109 -17.94 8.93 10.41
CA GLU A 109 -18.90 8.00 11.02
C GLU A 109 -18.84 6.63 10.34
N PHE A 110 -18.88 6.59 9.01
CA PHE A 110 -18.76 5.36 8.24
C PHE A 110 -17.47 4.57 8.58
N PHE A 111 -16.32 5.26 8.65
CA PHE A 111 -15.02 4.65 8.93
C PHE A 111 -14.69 4.47 10.43
N SER A 112 -15.58 4.87 11.35
CA SER A 112 -15.34 4.80 12.81
C SER A 112 -15.59 3.42 13.43
N GLY A 113 -16.35 2.55 12.76
CA GLY A 113 -16.67 1.21 13.25
C GLY A 113 -15.49 0.23 13.17
N ASN A 114 -15.53 -0.84 13.97
CA ASN A 114 -14.55 -1.95 13.93
C ASN A 114 -14.84 -2.92 12.77
N ARG A 115 -15.12 -2.39 11.57
CA ARG A 115 -15.44 -3.18 10.36
C ARG A 115 -14.33 -3.15 9.33
N TRP A 116 -13.25 -2.45 9.64
CA TRP A 116 -12.14 -2.20 8.74
C TRP A 116 -10.93 -2.94 9.22
N PHE A 117 -10.20 -3.52 8.28
CA PHE A 117 -9.08 -4.40 8.56
C PHE A 117 -7.90 -4.04 7.67
N SER A 118 -6.70 -4.27 8.18
CA SER A 118 -5.49 -4.27 7.38
C SER A 118 -4.63 -5.46 7.72
N THR A 119 -3.91 -5.94 6.72
CA THR A 119 -2.99 -7.06 6.85
C THR A 119 -1.56 -6.52 6.86
N SER A 120 -0.80 -6.81 7.92
CA SER A 120 0.66 -6.65 7.92
C SER A 120 1.32 -8.01 7.78
N ALA A 121 2.44 -8.07 7.04
CA ALA A 121 3.18 -9.31 6.86
C ALA A 121 4.53 -9.22 7.57
N ILE A 122 4.90 -10.30 8.27
CA ILE A 122 6.15 -10.39 9.00
C ILE A 122 6.87 -11.68 8.60
N LEU A 123 8.10 -11.52 8.11
CA LEU A 123 9.00 -12.62 7.80
C LEU A 123 9.97 -12.79 8.96
N THR A 124 10.03 -13.97 9.55
CA THR A 124 11.06 -14.35 10.51
C THR A 124 11.88 -15.53 10.01
N VAL A 125 13.18 -15.49 10.29
CA VAL A 125 14.15 -16.48 9.83
C VAL A 125 14.87 -17.04 11.04
N THR A 126 14.90 -18.35 11.14
CA THR A 126 15.60 -19.07 12.20
C THR A 126 16.73 -19.91 11.61
N TYR A 127 17.92 -19.84 12.21
CA TYR A 127 19.05 -20.69 11.86
C TYR A 127 19.49 -21.49 13.08
N LYS A 128 19.53 -22.82 12.94
CA LYS A 128 20.07 -23.73 13.95
C LYS A 128 21.45 -24.22 13.52
N PRO A 129 22.54 -23.74 14.14
CA PRO A 129 23.87 -24.20 13.77
C PRO A 129 24.07 -25.69 14.08
N ASN A 130 24.69 -26.42 13.16
CA ASN A 130 25.07 -27.80 13.39
C ASN A 130 26.42 -27.87 14.14
N PHE A 131 26.38 -27.90 15.47
CA PHE A 131 27.59 -28.05 16.28
C PHE A 131 28.15 -29.49 16.28
N GLN A 132 27.54 -30.45 15.57
CA GLN A 132 28.06 -31.83 15.51
C GLN A 132 29.34 -31.94 14.68
N ASP A 133 29.51 -31.16 13.62
CA ASP A 133 30.74 -31.17 12.81
C ASP A 133 31.96 -30.67 13.59
N SER A 134 31.75 -29.75 14.54
CA SER A 134 32.80 -29.31 15.48
C SER A 134 33.23 -30.38 16.50
N LYS A 135 32.42 -31.43 16.72
CA LYS A 135 32.81 -32.61 17.53
C LYS A 135 33.75 -33.54 16.76
N ILE A 136 33.61 -33.64 15.43
CA ILE A 136 34.46 -34.48 14.58
C ILE A 136 35.88 -33.90 14.47
N ALA A 137 36.04 -32.57 14.61
CA ALA A 137 37.33 -31.88 14.65
C ALA A 137 38.08 -31.95 16.00
N GLY A 138 37.62 -32.76 16.96
CA GLY A 138 38.39 -33.19 18.14
C GLY A 138 38.59 -32.18 19.27
N LYS A 139 37.78 -31.11 19.39
CA LYS A 139 37.97 -30.05 20.40
C LYS A 139 36.76 -29.70 21.29
N ALA A 140 35.83 -30.60 21.55
CA ALA A 140 34.79 -30.34 22.56
C ALA A 140 34.33 -31.60 23.32
N GLN A 141 34.38 -31.54 24.66
CA GLN A 141 33.58 -32.42 25.52
C GLN A 141 32.11 -31.99 25.49
N ALA A 142 31.22 -32.94 25.77
CA ALA A 142 29.78 -32.82 25.62
C ALA A 142 29.18 -31.58 26.32
N GLY A 143 28.51 -30.71 25.54
CA GLY A 143 27.44 -29.84 26.04
C GLY A 143 27.70 -28.33 26.06
N VAL A 144 28.91 -27.86 25.76
CA VAL A 144 29.20 -26.41 25.73
C VAL A 144 29.94 -26.06 24.44
N ALA A 145 29.29 -25.33 23.53
CA ALA A 145 29.97 -24.71 22.40
C ALA A 145 30.98 -23.69 22.95
N THR A 146 32.19 -23.64 22.39
CA THR A 146 33.14 -22.59 22.74
C THR A 146 32.56 -21.23 22.34
N SER A 147 32.86 -20.17 23.10
CA SER A 147 32.43 -18.79 22.77
C SER A 147 32.77 -18.42 21.31
N ASP A 148 33.91 -18.91 20.80
CA ASP A 148 34.36 -18.71 19.42
C ASP A 148 33.47 -19.40 18.37
N ALA A 149 32.92 -20.58 18.67
CA ALA A 149 32.03 -21.30 17.74
C ALA A 149 30.65 -20.64 17.63
N LEU A 150 30.11 -20.16 18.76
CA LEU A 150 28.83 -19.44 18.78
C LEU A 150 28.95 -18.09 18.06
N GLU A 151 30.07 -17.39 18.25
CA GLU A 151 30.34 -16.13 17.57
C GLU A 151 30.46 -16.31 16.05
N LYS A 152 31.19 -17.34 15.57
CA LYS A 152 31.25 -17.68 14.14
C LYS A 152 29.88 -18.02 13.56
N ALA A 153 29.07 -18.80 14.28
CA ALA A 153 27.73 -19.14 13.85
C ALA A 153 26.82 -17.90 13.79
N ARG A 154 26.98 -16.97 14.74
CA ARG A 154 26.29 -15.68 14.76
C ARG A 154 26.70 -14.79 13.58
N SER A 155 28.00 -14.68 13.28
CA SER A 155 28.49 -13.95 12.10
C SER A 155 27.98 -14.55 10.79
N TYR A 156 27.99 -15.89 10.66
CA TYR A 156 27.41 -16.56 9.49
C TYR A 156 25.91 -16.27 9.35
N PHE A 157 25.16 -16.31 10.46
CA PHE A 157 23.75 -15.95 10.46
C PHE A 157 23.56 -14.50 9.99
N GLN A 158 24.32 -13.54 10.53
CA GLN A 158 24.24 -12.13 10.12
C GLN A 158 24.49 -11.93 8.63
N ASN A 159 25.59 -12.47 8.11
CA ASN A 159 25.92 -12.33 6.68
C ASN A 159 24.81 -12.89 5.78
N MET A 160 24.24 -14.04 6.14
CA MET A 160 23.15 -14.65 5.39
C MET A 160 21.84 -13.84 5.48
N LEU A 161 21.60 -13.13 6.58
CA LEU A 161 20.44 -12.23 6.69
C LEU A 161 20.61 -11.02 5.76
N ASP A 162 21.82 -10.48 5.68
CA ASP A 162 22.13 -9.35 4.79
C ASP A 162 22.00 -9.78 3.31
N GLU A 163 22.52 -10.95 2.94
CA GLU A 163 22.35 -11.52 1.60
C GLU A 163 20.87 -11.77 1.23
N LEU A 164 20.07 -12.24 2.20
CA LEU A 164 18.63 -12.46 2.01
C LEU A 164 17.89 -11.13 1.82
N GLU A 165 18.23 -10.12 2.63
CA GLU A 165 17.65 -8.77 2.56
C GLU A 165 18.00 -8.08 1.24
N ASP A 166 19.25 -8.16 0.79
CA ASP A 166 19.69 -7.64 -0.51
C ASP A 166 18.96 -8.31 -1.67
N ALA A 167 18.74 -9.63 -1.60
CA ALA A 167 18.03 -10.36 -2.65
C ALA A 167 16.54 -10.00 -2.70
N LEU A 168 15.89 -9.93 -1.54
CA LEU A 168 14.44 -9.72 -1.43
C LEU A 168 14.02 -8.25 -1.52
N SER A 169 14.88 -7.29 -1.16
CA SER A 169 14.60 -5.84 -1.24
C SER A 169 14.26 -5.35 -2.65
N SER A 170 14.67 -6.12 -3.68
CA SER A 170 14.30 -5.86 -5.08
C SER A 170 12.82 -6.08 -5.41
N ILE A 171 12.10 -6.87 -4.60
CA ILE A 171 10.69 -7.22 -4.81
C ILE A 171 9.78 -6.92 -3.61
N LEU A 172 10.36 -6.80 -2.40
CA LEU A 172 9.65 -6.51 -1.16
C LEU A 172 10.25 -5.27 -0.51
N ARG A 173 9.40 -4.39 0.04
CA ARG A 173 9.86 -3.43 1.04
C ARG A 173 10.05 -4.19 2.35
N MET A 174 11.27 -4.14 2.89
CA MET A 174 11.64 -4.85 4.12
C MET A 174 12.10 -3.83 5.16
N GLU A 175 11.60 -3.95 6.38
CA GLU A 175 12.01 -3.15 7.53
C GLU A 175 12.43 -4.10 8.64
N ARG A 176 13.71 -4.05 9.01
CA ARG A 176 14.28 -4.95 10.01
C ARG A 176 13.64 -4.70 11.38
N LEU A 177 13.20 -5.77 12.04
CA LEU A 177 12.66 -5.68 13.40
C LEU A 177 13.82 -5.56 14.40
N VAL A 178 14.17 -4.32 14.75
CA VAL A 178 15.31 -4.00 15.63
C VAL A 178 14.87 -3.20 16.85
N GLU A 179 15.83 -2.97 17.73
CA GLU A 179 15.67 -2.13 18.90
C GLU A 179 15.94 -0.65 18.61
N TYR A 180 15.14 0.24 19.20
CA TYR A 180 15.34 1.71 19.13
C TYR A 180 15.05 2.40 20.46
N ALA A 181 15.66 3.56 20.64
CA ALA A 181 15.44 4.40 21.80
C ALA A 181 14.11 5.16 21.69
N MET A 182 13.35 5.17 22.77
CA MET A 182 12.13 5.94 22.92
C MET A 182 12.35 7.02 23.98
N PRO A 183 12.03 8.29 23.64
CA PRO A 183 12.16 9.39 24.60
C PRO A 183 11.08 9.29 25.66
N ASP A 184 11.47 9.47 26.91
CA ASP A 184 10.55 9.61 28.04
C ASP A 184 10.29 11.09 28.34
N ALA A 185 9.04 11.43 28.66
CA ALA A 185 8.69 12.77 29.12
C ALA A 185 9.41 13.15 30.43
N ASP A 186 9.75 12.14 31.25
CA ASP A 186 10.47 12.29 32.51
C ASP A 186 12.00 12.13 32.39
N GLY A 187 12.53 12.01 31.16
CA GLY A 187 13.96 12.01 30.87
C GLY A 187 14.70 10.66 31.04
N PHE A 188 13.98 9.55 31.23
CA PHE A 188 14.55 8.20 31.27
C PHE A 188 14.29 7.45 29.96
N ASP A 189 15.11 7.69 28.95
CA ASP A 189 15.03 6.96 27.68
C ASP A 189 15.04 5.44 27.92
N TRP A 190 14.18 4.71 27.20
CA TRP A 190 14.17 3.26 27.19
C TRP A 190 14.31 2.70 25.79
N VAL A 191 14.71 1.43 25.73
CA VAL A 191 14.83 0.70 24.47
C VAL A 191 13.57 -0.13 24.25
N GLN A 192 12.96 0.01 23.08
CA GLN A 192 11.84 -0.79 22.61
C GLN A 192 12.32 -1.76 21.53
N SER A 193 11.72 -2.95 21.41
CA SER A 193 12.02 -3.93 20.37
C SER A 193 10.76 -4.29 19.57
N ASP A 194 10.81 -4.10 18.25
CA ASP A 194 9.72 -4.53 17.38
C ASP A 194 9.66 -6.05 17.23
N LEU A 195 10.82 -6.73 17.28
CA LEU A 195 10.87 -8.20 17.24
C LEU A 195 10.18 -8.81 18.47
N PHE A 196 10.37 -8.22 19.65
CA PHE A 196 9.67 -8.66 20.85
C PHE A 196 8.17 -8.40 20.76
N SER A 197 7.77 -7.25 20.22
CA SER A 197 6.36 -6.90 19.99
C SER A 197 5.69 -7.92 19.05
N HIS A 198 6.38 -8.37 17.99
CA HIS A 198 5.90 -9.43 17.12
C HIS A 198 5.82 -10.80 17.82
N ILE A 199 6.88 -11.23 18.52
CA ILE A 199 6.88 -12.51 19.25
C ILE A 199 5.74 -12.54 20.28
N GLN A 200 5.53 -11.43 20.96
CA GLN A 200 4.46 -11.29 21.92
C GLN A 200 3.09 -11.30 21.25
N TYR A 201 2.93 -10.70 20.07
CA TYR A 201 1.72 -10.85 19.27
C TYR A 201 1.46 -12.32 18.94
N CYS A 202 2.47 -13.07 18.51
CA CYS A 202 2.33 -14.52 18.24
C CYS A 202 1.92 -15.31 19.49
N THR A 203 2.40 -14.89 20.66
CA THR A 203 2.15 -15.54 21.96
C THR A 203 0.83 -15.12 22.60
N THR A 204 0.37 -13.89 22.40
CA THR A 204 -0.76 -13.29 23.15
C THR A 204 -1.91 -12.82 22.28
N GLY A 205 -1.72 -12.67 20.98
CA GLY A 205 -2.70 -12.07 20.06
C GLY A 205 -2.92 -10.57 20.28
N THR A 206 -2.02 -9.89 20.99
CA THR A 206 -2.16 -8.46 21.32
C THR A 206 -0.93 -7.71 20.89
N LEU A 207 -1.08 -6.79 19.94
CA LEU A 207 0.04 -6.00 19.44
C LEU A 207 0.30 -4.88 20.44
N HIS A 208 1.44 -4.92 21.12
CA HIS A 208 1.85 -3.81 21.97
C HIS A 208 3.37 -3.64 21.97
N PRO A 209 3.84 -2.39 22.14
CA PRO A 209 5.23 -2.08 22.38
C PRO A 209 5.84 -2.88 23.53
N VAL A 210 6.97 -3.54 23.29
CA VAL A 210 7.74 -4.25 24.33
C VAL A 210 9.05 -3.53 24.62
N ARG A 211 9.23 -3.14 25.88
CA ARG A 211 10.49 -2.61 26.40
C ARG A 211 11.51 -3.72 26.57
N VAL A 212 12.75 -3.46 26.13
CA VAL A 212 13.90 -4.34 26.36
C VAL A 212 14.36 -4.17 27.81
N PRO A 213 14.45 -5.26 28.60
CA PRO A 213 14.97 -5.16 29.96
C PRO A 213 16.47 -4.91 29.96
N GLN A 214 17.00 -4.29 31.03
CA GLN A 214 18.42 -3.95 31.15
C GLN A 214 19.36 -5.15 30.91
N THR A 215 18.95 -6.33 31.38
CA THR A 215 19.57 -7.61 31.01
C THR A 215 18.59 -8.35 30.10
N PRO A 216 18.84 -8.40 28.78
CA PRO A 216 17.87 -8.93 27.83
C PRO A 216 17.89 -10.47 27.77
N MET A 217 17.53 -11.10 28.89
CA MET A 217 17.50 -12.55 29.09
C MET A 217 16.20 -12.96 29.79
N TYR A 218 15.87 -14.25 29.76
CA TYR A 218 14.61 -14.81 30.24
C TYR A 218 13.40 -14.29 29.45
N LEU A 219 13.59 -14.15 28.14
CA LEU A 219 12.57 -13.62 27.22
C LEU A 219 11.31 -14.48 27.21
N ASP A 220 11.43 -15.79 27.42
CA ASP A 220 10.30 -16.68 27.62
C ASP A 220 9.39 -16.28 28.79
N ALA A 221 9.97 -15.87 29.92
CA ALA A 221 9.21 -15.41 31.08
C ALA A 221 8.65 -14.00 30.87
N LEU A 222 9.39 -13.13 30.17
CA LEU A 222 8.95 -11.78 29.83
C LEU A 222 7.74 -11.79 28.87
N LEU A 223 7.79 -12.65 27.85
CA LEU A 223 6.82 -12.68 26.75
C LEU A 223 5.66 -13.65 27.02
N GLY A 224 5.87 -14.68 27.85
CA GLY A 224 4.89 -15.71 28.20
C GLY A 224 4.04 -15.41 29.44
N GLY A 225 3.61 -14.16 29.62
CA GLY A 225 2.92 -13.70 30.83
C GLY A 225 1.46 -14.12 30.98
N GLU A 226 0.83 -14.61 29.91
CA GLU A 226 -0.59 -14.96 29.89
C GLU A 226 -0.88 -16.38 30.41
N THR A 227 -2.04 -16.56 31.04
CA THR A 227 -2.48 -17.88 31.51
C THR A 227 -2.96 -18.74 30.34
N LEU A 228 -2.24 -19.81 30.04
CA LEU A 228 -2.62 -20.81 29.04
C LEU A 228 -3.39 -21.97 29.68
N VAL A 229 -4.60 -22.22 29.18
CA VAL A 229 -5.36 -23.45 29.42
C VAL A 229 -5.33 -24.28 28.13
N GLY A 230 -4.67 -25.43 28.16
CA GLY A 230 -4.63 -26.36 27.03
C GLY A 230 -5.92 -27.18 26.88
N GLY A 231 -5.86 -28.24 26.08
CA GLY A 231 -6.97 -29.17 25.84
C GLY A 231 -7.61 -29.01 24.46
N ILE A 232 -8.84 -29.50 24.31
CA ILE A 232 -9.56 -29.54 23.01
C ILE A 232 -9.95 -28.13 22.54
N VAL A 233 -10.29 -27.25 23.47
CA VAL A 233 -10.59 -25.84 23.22
C VAL A 233 -9.60 -25.03 24.06
N PRO A 234 -8.39 -24.76 23.53
CA PRO A 234 -7.39 -24.00 24.26
C PRO A 234 -7.90 -22.58 24.53
N ARG A 235 -7.44 -22.00 25.63
CA ARG A 235 -7.80 -20.63 26.04
C ARG A 235 -6.55 -19.92 26.53
N LEU A 236 -6.38 -18.67 26.12
CA LEU A 236 -5.30 -17.80 26.58
C LEU A 236 -5.90 -16.58 27.26
N GLY A 237 -5.65 -16.42 28.56
CA GLY A 237 -6.33 -15.43 29.37
C GLY A 237 -7.85 -15.65 29.28
N ASN A 238 -8.58 -14.64 28.79
CA ASN A 238 -10.03 -14.71 28.57
C ASN A 238 -10.45 -15.06 27.14
N ARG A 239 -9.50 -15.25 26.21
CA ARG A 239 -9.79 -15.51 24.80
C ARG A 239 -9.69 -17.00 24.47
N HIS A 240 -10.72 -17.54 23.81
CA HIS A 240 -10.71 -18.87 23.23
C HIS A 240 -9.84 -18.89 21.96
N LEU A 241 -9.15 -20.01 21.75
CA LEU A 241 -8.29 -20.26 20.59
C LEU A 241 -8.96 -21.24 19.63
N ALA A 242 -9.01 -20.89 18.35
CA ALA A 242 -9.30 -21.83 17.27
C ALA A 242 -8.16 -21.79 16.25
N VAL A 243 -7.63 -22.96 15.90
CA VAL A 243 -6.55 -23.07 14.92
C VAL A 243 -7.05 -23.88 13.74
N LEU A 244 -6.98 -23.32 12.55
CA LEU A 244 -7.25 -24.03 11.32
C LEU A 244 -5.92 -24.48 10.72
N SER A 245 -5.79 -25.75 10.37
CA SER A 245 -4.62 -26.27 9.66
C SER A 245 -4.97 -26.54 8.21
N LEU A 246 -4.14 -26.04 7.30
CA LEU A 246 -4.22 -26.31 5.87
C LEU A 246 -3.41 -27.58 5.61
N ASP A 247 -4.11 -28.72 5.48
CA ASP A 247 -3.50 -30.05 5.42
C ASP A 247 -3.60 -30.73 4.06
N GLY A 248 -4.40 -30.20 3.13
CA GLY A 248 -4.42 -30.59 1.73
C GLY A 248 -4.01 -29.44 0.83
N LEU A 249 -2.97 -29.62 0.02
CA LEU A 249 -2.58 -28.64 -0.99
C LEU A 249 -3.42 -28.84 -2.27
N PRO A 250 -3.76 -27.77 -3.00
CA PRO A 250 -4.42 -27.87 -4.30
C PRO A 250 -3.50 -28.56 -5.32
N GLN A 251 -4.07 -29.02 -6.44
CA GLN A 251 -3.30 -29.67 -7.51
C GLN A 251 -2.33 -28.71 -8.22
N GLU A 252 -2.68 -27.42 -8.27
CA GLU A 252 -1.88 -26.37 -8.88
C GLU A 252 -1.77 -25.20 -7.89
N SER A 253 -0.63 -24.49 -7.93
CA SER A 253 -0.44 -23.22 -7.24
C SER A 253 -0.29 -22.09 -8.26
N TYR A 254 -0.66 -20.89 -7.85
CA TYR A 254 -0.44 -19.67 -8.61
C TYR A 254 -0.12 -18.51 -7.64
N PRO A 255 0.61 -17.47 -8.08
CA PRO A 255 0.97 -16.36 -7.22
C PRO A 255 -0.25 -15.73 -6.54
N ALA A 256 -0.12 -15.45 -5.24
CA ALA A 256 -1.17 -14.85 -4.41
C ALA A 256 -2.48 -15.68 -4.33
N ILE A 257 -2.39 -17.02 -4.38
CA ILE A 257 -3.56 -17.92 -4.30
C ILE A 257 -4.44 -17.71 -3.06
N LEU A 258 -3.88 -17.17 -1.97
CA LEU A 258 -4.60 -16.89 -0.72
C LEU A 258 -5.10 -15.44 -0.58
N ARG A 259 -5.05 -14.62 -1.63
CA ARG A 259 -5.46 -13.20 -1.59
C ARG A 259 -6.91 -12.99 -1.12
N ASP A 260 -7.79 -13.95 -1.38
CA ASP A 260 -9.21 -13.85 -1.00
C ASP A 260 -9.41 -13.85 0.52
N LEU A 261 -8.40 -14.24 1.30
CA LEU A 261 -8.43 -14.09 2.76
C LEU A 261 -8.44 -12.61 3.18
N ASP A 262 -7.80 -11.72 2.41
CA ASP A 262 -7.77 -10.27 2.68
C ASP A 262 -9.12 -9.58 2.45
N ALA A 263 -10.10 -10.27 1.87
CA ALA A 263 -11.47 -9.77 1.73
C ALA A 263 -12.27 -9.90 3.04
N LEU A 264 -11.91 -10.84 3.91
CA LEU A 264 -12.72 -11.23 5.07
C LEU A 264 -12.77 -10.13 6.13
N ALA A 265 -13.97 -9.86 6.66
CA ALA A 265 -14.20 -8.86 7.69
C ALA A 265 -14.03 -9.43 9.12
N LEU A 266 -12.89 -10.09 9.39
CA LEU A 266 -12.56 -10.68 10.69
C LEU A 266 -11.06 -10.64 10.96
N GLU A 267 -10.67 -10.69 12.23
CA GLU A 267 -9.27 -10.71 12.67
C GLU A 267 -8.73 -12.14 12.66
N TYR A 268 -7.52 -12.32 12.10
CA TYR A 268 -6.83 -13.61 12.12
C TYR A 268 -5.32 -13.43 11.98
N ARG A 269 -4.56 -14.43 12.41
CA ARG A 269 -3.14 -14.57 12.07
C ARG A 269 -2.94 -15.80 11.19
N PHE A 270 -2.63 -15.59 9.93
CA PHE A 270 -2.18 -16.63 9.02
C PHE A 270 -0.68 -16.85 9.26
N SER A 271 -0.24 -18.09 9.42
CA SER A 271 1.16 -18.43 9.69
C SER A 271 1.60 -19.58 8.79
N SER A 272 2.64 -19.34 8.00
CA SER A 272 3.30 -20.34 7.16
C SER A 272 4.71 -20.58 7.66
N ARG A 273 4.97 -21.80 8.13
CA ARG A 273 6.31 -22.27 8.53
C ARG A 273 6.88 -23.15 7.46
N PHE A 274 8.08 -22.84 6.98
CA PHE A 274 8.83 -23.65 6.02
C PHE A 274 10.17 -24.06 6.61
N ILE A 275 10.42 -25.37 6.69
CA ILE A 275 11.68 -25.93 7.19
C ILE A 275 12.50 -26.35 5.98
N CYS A 276 13.58 -25.61 5.73
CA CYS A 276 14.42 -25.82 4.56
C CYS A 276 15.20 -27.13 4.65
N LEU A 277 15.41 -27.77 3.51
CA LEU A 277 16.31 -28.91 3.34
C LEU A 277 17.42 -28.51 2.39
N ASP A 278 18.63 -29.02 2.65
CA ASP A 278 19.67 -28.96 1.64
C ASP A 278 19.32 -29.88 0.46
N GLN A 279 20.04 -29.72 -0.64
CA GLN A 279 19.79 -30.47 -1.87
C GLN A 279 19.86 -31.99 -1.67
N TYR A 280 20.74 -32.48 -0.78
CA TYR A 280 20.92 -33.90 -0.52
C TYR A 280 19.73 -34.47 0.24
N ASP A 281 19.34 -33.84 1.35
CA ASP A 281 18.20 -34.23 2.17
C ASP A 281 16.89 -34.14 1.39
N ALA A 282 16.72 -33.07 0.61
CA ALA A 282 15.57 -32.90 -0.28
C ALA A 282 15.48 -34.03 -1.32
N ALA A 283 16.57 -34.30 -2.04
CA ALA A 283 16.59 -35.35 -3.05
C ALA A 283 16.35 -36.74 -2.45
N LYS A 284 16.84 -36.99 -1.23
CA LYS A 284 16.61 -38.24 -0.50
C LYS A 284 15.14 -38.42 -0.15
N GLU A 285 14.49 -37.38 0.36
CA GLU A 285 13.08 -37.43 0.74
C GLU A 285 12.18 -37.61 -0.50
N ILE A 286 12.40 -36.84 -1.57
CA ILE A 286 11.66 -36.97 -2.84
C ILE A 286 11.83 -38.38 -3.42
N ASN A 287 13.04 -38.94 -3.37
CA ASN A 287 13.28 -40.31 -3.83
C ASN A 287 12.50 -41.36 -3.01
N SER A 288 12.31 -41.13 -1.72
CA SER A 288 11.48 -41.99 -0.87
C SER A 288 10.03 -41.99 -1.36
N TYR A 289 9.47 -40.80 -1.62
CA TYR A 289 8.14 -40.63 -2.20
C TYR A 289 8.00 -41.31 -3.56
N ARG A 290 8.95 -41.07 -4.48
CA ARG A 290 8.98 -41.69 -5.81
C ARG A 290 8.97 -43.22 -5.73
N LYS A 291 9.78 -43.81 -4.83
CA LYS A 291 9.82 -45.26 -4.62
C LYS A 291 8.49 -45.81 -4.10
N GLY A 292 7.86 -45.10 -3.15
CA GLY A 292 6.54 -45.46 -2.62
C GLY A 292 5.48 -45.51 -3.72
N TRP A 293 5.41 -44.48 -4.57
CA TRP A 293 4.47 -44.45 -5.70
C TRP A 293 4.76 -45.51 -6.75
N ARG A 294 6.04 -45.72 -7.12
CA ARG A 294 6.42 -46.80 -8.06
C ARG A 294 6.01 -48.18 -7.57
N GLN A 295 6.08 -48.45 -6.26
CA GLN A 295 5.61 -49.71 -5.70
C GLN A 295 4.10 -49.91 -5.86
N GLN A 296 3.32 -48.82 -5.84
CA GLN A 296 1.85 -48.85 -5.99
C GLN A 296 1.37 -48.90 -7.45
N VAL A 297 2.27 -48.75 -8.43
CA VAL A 297 1.93 -48.83 -9.88
C VAL A 297 1.36 -50.19 -10.24
N PHE A 298 1.89 -51.27 -9.67
CA PHE A 298 1.34 -52.62 -9.85
C PHE A 298 0.81 -53.13 -8.52
N ARG A 299 -0.32 -53.84 -8.54
CA ARG A 299 -0.87 -54.44 -7.32
C ARG A 299 0.14 -55.45 -6.77
N PHE A 300 0.31 -55.47 -5.45
CA PHE A 300 1.23 -56.38 -4.76
C PHE A 300 1.04 -57.85 -5.18
N LEU A 301 -0.21 -58.29 -5.39
CA LEU A 301 -0.53 -59.63 -5.87
C LEU A 301 -0.07 -59.86 -7.33
N ASP A 302 -0.25 -58.88 -8.22
CA ASP A 302 0.18 -59.00 -9.61
C ASP A 302 1.71 -59.01 -9.76
N GLN A 303 2.42 -58.26 -8.90
CA GLN A 303 3.89 -58.30 -8.79
C GLN A 303 4.39 -59.64 -8.24
N PHE A 304 3.69 -60.20 -7.24
CA PHE A 304 4.07 -61.46 -6.61
C PHE A 304 3.81 -62.69 -7.51
N PHE A 305 2.74 -62.65 -8.32
CA PHE A 305 2.35 -63.73 -9.23
C PHE A 305 2.85 -63.57 -10.68
N ASN A 306 3.72 -62.59 -10.98
CA ASN A 306 4.26 -62.30 -12.32
C ASN A 306 3.17 -62.29 -13.41
N ASN A 307 2.05 -61.61 -13.15
CA ASN A 307 0.91 -61.58 -14.05
C ASN A 307 1.23 -60.73 -15.30
N PRO A 308 1.32 -61.30 -16.52
CA PRO A 308 1.73 -60.56 -17.72
C PRO A 308 0.71 -59.49 -18.18
N ASN A 309 -0.53 -59.53 -17.66
CA ASN A 309 -1.61 -58.58 -17.96
C ASN A 309 -1.93 -57.62 -16.80
N ALA A 310 -0.98 -57.39 -15.88
CA ALA A 310 -1.18 -56.50 -14.75
C ALA A 310 -1.53 -55.07 -15.20
N ARG A 311 -2.74 -54.61 -14.83
CA ARG A 311 -3.19 -53.26 -15.19
C ARG A 311 -2.52 -52.25 -14.26
N ALA A 312 -1.61 -51.46 -14.81
CA ALA A 312 -0.93 -50.41 -14.06
C ALA A 312 -1.94 -49.38 -13.50
N ASN A 313 -1.74 -49.00 -12.23
CA ASN A 313 -2.42 -47.85 -11.64
C ASN A 313 -1.85 -46.58 -12.27
N ARG A 314 -2.60 -46.01 -13.21
CA ARG A 314 -2.20 -44.83 -13.99
C ARG A 314 -1.94 -43.61 -13.11
N ASP A 315 -2.66 -43.47 -12.00
CA ASP A 315 -2.49 -42.38 -11.03
C ASP A 315 -1.14 -42.48 -10.30
N ALA A 316 -0.81 -43.67 -9.78
CA ALA A 316 0.49 -43.91 -9.16
C ALA A 316 1.67 -43.75 -10.13
N LEU A 317 1.46 -44.01 -11.43
CA LEU A 317 2.45 -43.76 -12.47
C LEU A 317 2.69 -42.26 -12.66
N LEU A 318 1.62 -41.46 -12.80
CA LEU A 318 1.70 -40.01 -12.93
C LEU A 318 2.37 -39.36 -11.71
N MET A 319 2.04 -39.80 -10.49
CA MET A 319 2.69 -39.31 -9.26
C MET A 319 4.18 -39.69 -9.19
N ALA A 320 4.57 -40.86 -9.72
CA ALA A 320 5.97 -41.25 -9.79
C ALA A 320 6.76 -40.43 -10.83
N GLU A 321 6.14 -40.08 -11.95
CA GLU A 321 6.70 -39.18 -12.98
C GLU A 321 6.82 -37.76 -12.45
N ASP A 322 5.80 -37.25 -11.75
CA ASP A 322 5.81 -35.93 -11.10
C ASP A 322 6.95 -35.81 -10.07
N ALA A 323 7.08 -36.81 -9.19
CA ALA A 323 8.19 -36.87 -8.24
C ALA A 323 9.58 -36.98 -8.92
N GLU A 324 9.66 -37.54 -10.12
CA GLU A 324 10.89 -37.61 -10.92
C GLU A 324 11.24 -36.25 -11.55
N THR A 325 10.24 -35.49 -11.99
CA THR A 325 10.38 -34.09 -12.40
C THR A 325 10.87 -33.23 -11.24
N ALA A 326 10.19 -33.28 -10.09
CA ALA A 326 10.57 -32.52 -8.90
C ALA A 326 12.00 -32.85 -8.42
N LEU A 327 12.40 -34.12 -8.49
CA LEU A 327 13.77 -34.54 -8.17
C LEU A 327 14.78 -33.90 -9.13
N THR A 328 14.47 -33.87 -10.43
CA THR A 328 15.34 -33.27 -11.45
C THR A 328 15.49 -31.77 -11.24
N GLU A 329 14.40 -31.07 -10.90
CA GLU A 329 14.43 -29.63 -10.63
C GLU A 329 15.27 -29.27 -9.40
N VAL A 330 15.14 -30.04 -8.31
CA VAL A 330 15.94 -29.89 -7.09
C VAL A 330 17.42 -30.20 -7.34
N GLN A 331 17.71 -31.29 -8.06
CA GLN A 331 19.10 -31.65 -8.41
C GLN A 331 19.74 -30.65 -9.38
N GLY A 332 18.94 -30.05 -10.27
CA GLY A 332 19.37 -28.97 -11.16
C GLY A 332 19.57 -27.62 -10.46
N GLY A 333 19.12 -27.47 -9.22
CA GLY A 333 19.22 -26.20 -8.48
C GLY A 333 18.25 -25.10 -8.95
N TYR A 334 17.22 -25.48 -9.71
CA TYR A 334 16.17 -24.56 -10.14
C TYR A 334 15.29 -24.14 -8.95
N VAL A 335 15.00 -25.10 -8.07
CA VAL A 335 14.25 -24.93 -6.81
C VAL A 335 14.95 -25.69 -5.68
N SER A 336 14.64 -25.32 -4.45
CA SER A 336 14.89 -26.16 -3.28
C SER A 336 13.58 -26.75 -2.77
N ALA A 337 13.62 -27.62 -1.77
CA ALA A 337 12.44 -28.19 -1.15
C ALA A 337 12.52 -28.20 0.37
N GLY A 338 11.37 -28.31 1.01
CA GLY A 338 11.27 -28.30 2.47
C GLY A 338 9.90 -28.70 2.96
N TYR A 339 9.76 -28.71 4.28
CA TYR A 339 8.50 -29.07 4.93
C TYR A 339 7.68 -27.82 5.25
N LEU A 340 6.49 -27.74 4.68
CA LEU A 340 5.54 -26.67 4.94
C LEU A 340 4.59 -27.06 6.08
N THR A 341 4.25 -26.09 6.93
CA THR A 341 3.12 -26.16 7.85
C THR A 341 2.40 -24.82 7.80
N THR A 342 1.13 -24.82 7.40
CA THR A 342 0.33 -23.61 7.32
C THR A 342 -0.86 -23.69 8.28
N SER A 343 -1.08 -22.62 9.04
CA SER A 343 -2.18 -22.56 10.01
C SER A 343 -2.74 -21.14 10.14
N ILE A 344 -4.03 -21.04 10.44
CA ILE A 344 -4.73 -19.79 10.72
C ILE A 344 -5.14 -19.81 12.17
N VAL A 345 -4.69 -18.83 12.94
CA VAL A 345 -4.98 -18.68 14.37
C VAL A 345 -6.06 -17.61 14.53
N LEU A 346 -7.13 -17.99 15.22
CA LEU A 346 -8.22 -17.12 15.64
C LEU A 346 -8.26 -17.04 17.17
N MET A 347 -8.53 -15.84 17.67
CA MET A 347 -8.68 -15.57 19.08
C MET A 347 -9.90 -14.70 19.30
N HIS A 348 -10.79 -15.09 20.21
CA HIS A 348 -11.98 -14.30 20.52
C HIS A 348 -12.47 -14.57 21.95
N GLU A 349 -13.05 -13.57 22.61
CA GLU A 349 -13.61 -13.73 23.97
C GLU A 349 -14.92 -14.54 23.96
N ASP A 350 -15.76 -14.34 22.95
CA ASP A 350 -16.95 -15.14 22.69
C ASP A 350 -16.62 -16.38 21.86
N GLN A 351 -16.94 -17.56 22.41
CA GLN A 351 -16.71 -18.86 21.78
C GLN A 351 -17.64 -19.13 20.59
N GLU A 352 -18.88 -18.63 20.60
CA GLU A 352 -19.82 -18.83 19.49
C GLU A 352 -19.36 -18.06 18.25
N GLN A 353 -19.01 -16.78 18.44
CA GLN A 353 -18.45 -15.95 17.37
C GLN A 353 -17.14 -16.54 16.81
N LEU A 354 -16.27 -17.09 17.67
CA LEU A 354 -15.05 -17.78 17.24
C LEU A 354 -15.35 -18.97 16.32
N GLN A 355 -16.37 -19.77 16.65
CA GLN A 355 -16.76 -20.93 15.86
C GLN A 355 -17.30 -20.52 14.48
N ASP A 356 -18.08 -19.43 14.41
CA ASP A 356 -18.59 -18.92 13.16
C ASP A 356 -17.46 -18.36 12.27
N TRP A 357 -16.53 -17.58 12.84
CA TRP A 357 -15.34 -17.12 12.13
C TRP A 357 -14.50 -18.31 11.60
N ALA A 358 -14.32 -19.35 12.42
CA ALA A 358 -13.60 -20.55 12.00
C ALA A 358 -14.32 -21.30 10.86
N ARG A 359 -15.66 -21.33 10.85
CA ARG A 359 -16.44 -21.95 9.76
C ARG A 359 -16.33 -21.15 8.46
N ASP A 360 -16.41 -19.82 8.54
CA ASP A 360 -16.32 -18.96 7.37
C ASP A 360 -14.93 -19.02 6.74
N LEU A 361 -13.87 -18.91 7.55
CA LEU A 361 -12.49 -19.09 7.06
C LEU A 361 -12.27 -20.46 6.44
N ARG A 362 -12.76 -21.52 7.09
CA ARG A 362 -12.66 -22.87 6.54
C ARG A 362 -13.34 -22.95 5.17
N ARG A 363 -14.52 -22.37 5.01
CA ARG A 363 -15.25 -22.35 3.73
C ARG A 363 -14.44 -21.63 2.65
N THR A 364 -13.93 -20.43 2.93
CA THR A 364 -13.10 -19.66 1.99
C THR A 364 -11.88 -20.45 1.55
N VAL A 365 -11.14 -21.02 2.51
CA VAL A 365 -9.94 -21.83 2.22
C VAL A 365 -10.29 -23.07 1.39
N GLN A 366 -11.43 -23.73 1.65
CA GLN A 366 -11.89 -24.88 0.86
C GLN A 366 -12.32 -24.50 -0.56
N THR A 367 -12.91 -23.32 -0.76
CA THR A 367 -13.26 -22.79 -2.09
C THR A 367 -12.00 -22.58 -2.94
N LEU A 368 -10.87 -22.25 -2.32
CA LEU A 368 -9.56 -22.13 -2.97
C LEU A 368 -8.89 -23.50 -3.26
N GLY A 369 -9.56 -24.61 -2.98
CA GLY A 369 -9.07 -25.97 -3.27
C GLY A 369 -8.20 -26.59 -2.17
N PHE A 370 -7.98 -25.90 -1.04
CA PHE A 370 -7.20 -26.45 0.07
C PHE A 370 -8.03 -27.39 0.94
N GLY A 371 -7.40 -28.47 1.40
CA GLY A 371 -7.86 -29.21 2.56
C GLY A 371 -7.69 -28.35 3.82
N CYS A 372 -8.78 -28.14 4.56
CA CYS A 372 -8.78 -27.32 5.76
C CYS A 372 -9.57 -27.98 6.89
N ARG A 373 -8.92 -28.09 8.05
CA ARG A 373 -9.51 -28.62 9.29
C ARG A 373 -9.41 -27.61 10.41
N ILE A 374 -10.43 -27.57 11.25
CA ILE A 374 -10.37 -26.90 12.55
C ILE A 374 -9.75 -27.90 13.53
N GLU A 375 -8.60 -27.57 14.10
CA GLU A 375 -7.90 -28.43 15.04
C GLU A 375 -8.65 -28.52 16.38
N SER A 376 -8.52 -29.68 17.03
CA SER A 376 -9.16 -29.99 18.31
C SER A 376 -8.13 -30.55 19.29
N ILE A 377 -7.90 -31.86 19.27
CA ILE A 377 -6.92 -32.54 20.13
C ILE A 377 -5.52 -31.94 19.98
N ASN A 378 -5.17 -31.52 18.75
CA ASN A 378 -3.86 -30.97 18.42
C ASN A 378 -3.85 -29.43 18.36
N ALA A 379 -4.90 -28.75 18.84
CA ALA A 379 -5.02 -27.30 18.71
C ALA A 379 -3.86 -26.55 19.38
N LEU A 380 -3.38 -27.06 20.52
CA LEU A 380 -2.24 -26.47 21.23
C LEU A 380 -0.94 -26.64 20.44
N GLU A 381 -0.64 -27.83 19.91
CA GLU A 381 0.55 -28.09 19.10
C GLU A 381 0.53 -27.32 17.79
N ALA A 382 -0.64 -27.19 17.15
CA ALA A 382 -0.84 -26.38 15.96
C ALA A 382 -0.52 -24.92 16.24
N TRP A 383 -1.07 -24.37 17.33
CA TRP A 383 -0.79 -23.01 17.78
C TRP A 383 0.69 -22.80 18.12
N LEU A 384 1.33 -23.70 18.88
CA LEU A 384 2.76 -23.63 19.19
C LEU A 384 3.62 -23.67 17.91
N GLY A 385 3.22 -24.44 16.90
CA GLY A 385 3.92 -24.50 15.60
C GLY A 385 3.96 -23.18 14.83
N THR A 386 3.02 -22.26 15.10
CA THR A 386 2.98 -20.91 14.51
C THR A 386 3.90 -19.91 15.19
N HIS A 387 4.56 -20.27 16.29
CA HIS A 387 5.49 -19.36 16.97
C HIS A 387 6.83 -19.33 16.23
N PRO A 388 7.39 -18.13 15.97
CA PRO A 388 8.72 -17.98 15.39
C PRO A 388 9.75 -18.84 16.14
N ALA A 389 10.66 -19.47 15.40
CA ALA A 389 11.66 -20.42 15.90
C ALA A 389 11.14 -21.72 16.54
N ASN A 390 9.83 -21.95 16.62
CA ASN A 390 9.31 -23.24 17.08
C ASN A 390 9.48 -24.31 16.00
N SER A 391 10.61 -25.01 16.09
CA SER A 391 11.03 -26.02 15.13
C SER A 391 10.57 -27.42 15.44
N TYR A 392 9.84 -27.66 16.55
CA TYR A 392 9.56 -28.99 17.09
C TYR A 392 8.06 -29.30 17.22
N ALA A 393 7.19 -28.32 17.48
CA ALA A 393 5.75 -28.51 17.50
C ALA A 393 5.25 -28.83 16.08
N LYS A 394 5.01 -30.11 15.81
CA LYS A 394 4.80 -30.67 14.47
C LYS A 394 3.60 -31.60 14.47
N LEU A 395 2.69 -31.32 13.55
CA LEU A 395 1.57 -32.23 13.27
C LEU A 395 1.76 -32.87 11.91
N ARG A 396 1.84 -32.06 10.86
CA ARG A 396 1.93 -32.49 9.46
C ARG A 396 2.99 -31.68 8.73
N ARG A 397 3.69 -32.34 7.82
CA ARG A 397 4.86 -31.81 7.10
C ARG A 397 4.79 -32.21 5.62
N PRO A 398 3.80 -31.71 4.86
CA PRO A 398 3.85 -31.83 3.41
C PRO A 398 5.18 -31.27 2.89
N MET A 399 5.77 -31.98 1.95
CA MET A 399 6.95 -31.51 1.24
C MET A 399 6.50 -30.65 0.06
N VAL A 400 7.09 -29.47 -0.08
CA VAL A 400 6.84 -28.54 -1.21
C VAL A 400 8.16 -27.98 -1.70
N ASN A 401 8.21 -27.59 -2.97
CA ASN A 401 9.34 -26.84 -3.50
C ASN A 401 9.21 -25.33 -3.19
N THR A 402 10.31 -24.60 -3.36
CA THR A 402 10.39 -23.16 -3.04
C THR A 402 9.59 -22.26 -3.98
N LEU A 403 9.22 -22.71 -5.19
CA LEU A 403 8.31 -21.97 -6.08
C LEU A 403 6.87 -22.07 -5.59
N ASN A 404 6.38 -23.29 -5.30
CA ASN A 404 5.06 -23.48 -4.72
C ASN A 404 4.95 -22.80 -3.35
N LEU A 405 6.02 -22.79 -2.57
CA LEU A 405 6.08 -21.99 -1.34
C LEU A 405 5.81 -20.51 -1.65
N ALA A 406 6.50 -19.92 -2.62
CA ALA A 406 6.36 -18.51 -2.96
C ALA A 406 4.90 -18.14 -3.31
N ASP A 407 4.23 -18.99 -4.07
CA ASP A 407 2.82 -18.80 -4.45
C ASP A 407 1.86 -18.81 -3.24
N LEU A 408 2.19 -19.58 -2.21
CA LEU A 408 1.39 -19.75 -0.99
C LEU A 408 1.67 -18.68 0.07
N LEU A 409 2.75 -17.93 -0.06
CA LEU A 409 3.13 -16.89 0.90
C LEU A 409 2.47 -15.55 0.55
N PRO A 410 2.11 -14.73 1.56
CA PRO A 410 1.61 -13.37 1.35
C PRO A 410 2.74 -12.42 0.92
N LEU A 411 3.32 -12.65 -0.26
CA LEU A 411 4.41 -11.85 -0.85
C LEU A 411 3.90 -10.60 -1.59
N SER A 412 2.59 -10.43 -1.64
CA SER A 412 1.90 -9.30 -2.26
C SER A 412 0.81 -8.84 -1.29
N SER A 413 0.49 -7.55 -1.32
CA SER A 413 -0.41 -6.94 -0.35
C SER A 413 -1.20 -5.83 -1.02
N VAL A 414 -2.46 -5.66 -0.62
CA VAL A 414 -3.27 -4.52 -1.08
C VAL A 414 -2.59 -3.21 -0.68
N TRP A 415 -2.33 -2.34 -1.65
CA TRP A 415 -1.81 -1.01 -1.35
C TRP A 415 -2.88 -0.14 -0.69
N THR A 416 -2.62 0.27 0.55
CA THR A 416 -3.56 1.05 1.35
C THR A 416 -3.35 2.55 1.25
N GLY A 417 -2.39 3.02 0.45
CA GLY A 417 -2.05 4.43 0.38
C GLY A 417 -1.27 4.91 1.60
N SER A 418 -1.20 6.24 1.78
CA SER A 418 -0.47 6.85 2.89
C SER A 418 -1.43 7.52 3.87
N PRO A 419 -1.41 7.17 5.17
CA PRO A 419 -2.27 7.81 6.17
C PRO A 419 -1.86 9.26 6.48
N VAL A 420 -0.76 9.75 5.89
CA VAL A 420 -0.29 11.13 5.96
C VAL A 420 -0.13 11.66 4.55
N CYS A 421 -0.56 12.90 4.31
CA CYS A 421 -0.33 13.56 3.02
C CYS A 421 1.17 13.66 2.74
N PRO A 422 1.66 13.18 1.59
CA PRO A 422 3.10 13.14 1.29
C PRO A 422 3.69 14.51 0.91
N CYS A 423 2.88 15.56 0.77
CA CYS A 423 3.34 16.89 0.38
C CYS A 423 4.23 17.51 1.48
N PRO A 424 5.52 17.80 1.19
CA PRO A 424 6.45 18.34 2.19
C PRO A 424 6.17 19.80 2.56
N PHE A 425 5.35 20.50 1.76
CA PHE A 425 4.97 21.88 2.02
C PHE A 425 3.77 22.02 2.95
N TYR A 426 3.10 20.91 3.27
CA TYR A 426 2.00 20.91 4.22
C TYR A 426 2.53 20.65 5.64
N PRO A 427 1.78 21.03 6.69
CA PRO A 427 2.16 20.72 8.06
C PRO A 427 2.49 19.22 8.22
N PRO A 428 3.52 18.85 8.99
CA PRO A 428 3.84 17.45 9.25
C PRO A 428 2.62 16.69 9.80
N ASN A 429 2.44 15.44 9.35
CA ASN A 429 1.29 14.60 9.72
C ASN A 429 -0.09 15.14 9.26
N SER A 430 -0.11 15.98 8.22
CA SER A 430 -1.35 16.40 7.53
C SER A 430 -2.20 15.19 7.14
N LYS A 431 -3.52 15.30 7.32
CA LYS A 431 -4.46 14.22 6.99
C LYS A 431 -4.38 13.86 5.50
N PRO A 432 -4.68 12.60 5.13
CA PRO A 432 -4.81 12.24 3.73
C PRO A 432 -6.01 12.98 3.14
N LEU A 433 -6.01 13.15 1.81
CA LEU A 433 -7.10 13.84 1.13
C LEU A 433 -8.44 13.20 1.47
N ALA A 434 -8.55 11.87 1.36
CA ALA A 434 -9.73 11.13 1.78
C ALA A 434 -9.35 9.72 2.24
N VAL A 435 -10.21 9.10 3.06
CA VAL A 435 -10.19 7.65 3.28
C VAL A 435 -11.27 7.03 2.41
N LEU A 436 -10.90 6.19 1.46
CA LEU A 436 -11.77 5.39 0.60
C LEU A 436 -11.76 3.92 1.05
N MET A 437 -12.46 3.06 0.31
CA MET A 437 -12.48 1.62 0.53
C MET A 437 -11.91 0.93 -0.71
N THR A 438 -11.12 -0.12 -0.51
CA THR A 438 -10.83 -1.10 -1.56
C THR A 438 -12.02 -2.06 -1.72
N ASP A 439 -11.84 -3.22 -2.34
CA ASP A 439 -12.96 -4.08 -2.77
C ASP A 439 -13.84 -4.67 -1.65
N ASN A 440 -13.51 -4.55 -0.36
CA ASN A 440 -14.32 -5.15 0.72
C ASN A 440 -14.25 -4.43 2.07
N SER A 441 -13.08 -4.45 2.73
CA SER A 441 -12.96 -4.07 4.14
C SER A 441 -11.63 -3.43 4.51
N THR A 442 -10.78 -3.14 3.52
CA THR A 442 -9.50 -2.47 3.73
C THR A 442 -9.62 -0.98 3.39
N PRO A 443 -9.35 -0.09 4.34
CA PRO A 443 -9.31 1.35 4.09
C PRO A 443 -8.17 1.73 3.15
N PHE A 444 -8.44 2.68 2.26
CA PHE A 444 -7.47 3.25 1.33
C PHE A 444 -7.30 4.74 1.62
N TRP A 445 -6.14 5.13 2.14
CA TRP A 445 -5.78 6.53 2.39
C TRP A 445 -5.36 7.20 1.08
N PHE A 446 -6.36 7.75 0.40
CA PHE A 446 -6.24 8.38 -0.90
C PHE A 446 -5.55 9.74 -0.78
N ASN A 447 -4.48 9.91 -1.57
CA ASN A 447 -3.78 11.16 -1.79
C ASN A 447 -3.53 11.33 -3.28
N ILE A 448 -3.64 12.56 -3.76
CA ILE A 448 -3.28 12.93 -5.14
C ILE A 448 -1.80 13.32 -5.27
N HIS A 449 -1.15 13.66 -4.15
CA HIS A 449 0.25 14.07 -4.14
C HIS A 449 1.20 12.88 -4.25
N ALA A 450 2.20 13.00 -5.11
CA ALA A 450 3.39 12.17 -5.15
C ALA A 450 4.60 13.08 -4.89
N GLY A 451 5.11 13.07 -3.65
CA GLY A 451 6.01 14.13 -3.19
C GLY A 451 5.24 15.44 -3.08
N ASP A 452 5.74 16.50 -3.72
CA ASP A 452 5.16 17.85 -3.71
C ASP A 452 4.07 18.10 -4.75
N LEU A 453 4.00 17.33 -5.84
CA LEU A 453 3.07 17.56 -6.95
C LEU A 453 1.86 16.62 -6.90
N GLY A 454 0.68 17.17 -7.21
CA GLY A 454 -0.62 16.48 -7.13
C GLY A 454 -1.33 16.21 -8.47
N HIS A 455 -0.59 16.17 -9.59
CA HIS A 455 -1.20 16.03 -10.92
C HIS A 455 -1.96 14.69 -11.06
N THR A 456 -3.24 14.78 -11.41
CA THR A 456 -4.15 13.62 -11.46
C THR A 456 -4.94 13.63 -12.77
N LEU A 457 -5.05 12.47 -13.40
CA LEU A 457 -5.90 12.24 -14.57
C LEU A 457 -6.99 11.22 -14.22
N ILE A 458 -8.24 11.53 -14.58
CA ILE A 458 -9.40 10.68 -14.29
C ILE A 458 -10.06 10.29 -15.62
N PHE A 459 -10.11 9.00 -15.88
CA PHE A 459 -10.74 8.43 -17.08
C PHE A 459 -11.94 7.59 -16.71
N GLY A 460 -12.95 7.55 -17.59
CA GLY A 460 -14.12 6.72 -17.42
C GLY A 460 -15.20 7.05 -18.46
N PRO A 461 -16.08 6.08 -18.79
CA PRO A 461 -17.17 6.35 -19.71
C PRO A 461 -18.15 7.38 -19.12
N THR A 462 -19.03 7.91 -19.98
CA THR A 462 -20.13 8.78 -19.52
C THR A 462 -21.01 8.03 -18.52
N GLY A 463 -21.40 8.70 -17.44
CA GLY A 463 -22.21 8.10 -16.36
C GLY A 463 -21.43 7.27 -15.33
N ALA A 464 -20.10 7.12 -15.45
CA ALA A 464 -19.29 6.37 -14.49
C ALA A 464 -19.00 7.10 -13.16
N GLY A 465 -19.52 8.33 -12.98
CA GLY A 465 -19.31 9.12 -11.75
C GLY A 465 -18.06 10.00 -11.72
N LYS A 466 -17.46 10.33 -12.87
CA LYS A 466 -16.27 11.21 -12.96
C LYS A 466 -16.47 12.57 -12.28
N SER A 467 -17.53 13.30 -12.62
CA SER A 467 -17.80 14.61 -12.04
C SER A 467 -18.14 14.52 -10.54
N THR A 468 -18.79 13.43 -10.11
CA THR A 468 -18.99 13.13 -8.68
C THR A 468 -17.66 12.97 -7.94
N LEU A 469 -16.70 12.26 -8.53
CA LEU A 469 -15.35 12.10 -7.97
C LEU A 469 -14.60 13.44 -7.92
N LEU A 470 -14.69 14.27 -8.97
CA LEU A 470 -14.09 15.61 -8.98
C LEU A 470 -14.66 16.51 -7.89
N ALA A 471 -15.98 16.55 -7.74
CA ALA A 471 -16.64 17.29 -6.67
C ALA A 471 -16.24 16.75 -5.29
N PHE A 472 -16.16 15.42 -5.14
CA PHE A 472 -15.70 14.81 -3.89
C PHE A 472 -14.26 15.21 -3.55
N ILE A 473 -13.35 15.17 -4.51
CA ILE A 473 -11.96 15.62 -4.36
C ILE A 473 -11.91 17.09 -3.94
N ALA A 474 -12.67 17.96 -4.60
CA ALA A 474 -12.76 19.38 -4.27
C ALA A 474 -13.27 19.58 -2.83
N ALA A 475 -14.35 18.89 -2.44
CA ALA A 475 -14.90 18.96 -1.09
C ALA A 475 -13.87 18.54 -0.04
N GLN A 476 -13.15 17.44 -0.29
CA GLN A 476 -12.15 16.90 0.64
C GLN A 476 -10.86 17.73 0.68
N PHE A 477 -10.48 18.40 -0.42
CA PHE A 477 -9.29 19.26 -0.47
C PHE A 477 -9.39 20.48 0.46
N ARG A 478 -10.62 20.85 0.87
CA ARG A 478 -10.90 21.88 1.88
C ARG A 478 -10.42 21.51 3.28
N CYS A 479 -9.91 20.29 3.46
CA CYS A 479 -9.29 19.86 4.71
C CYS A 479 -7.97 20.57 5.00
N TYR A 480 -7.27 21.07 3.97
CA TYR A 480 -6.02 21.82 4.13
C TYR A 480 -6.30 23.28 4.42
N GLU A 481 -5.55 23.85 5.37
CA GLU A 481 -5.70 25.24 5.75
C GLU A 481 -5.40 26.17 4.56
N ASN A 482 -6.20 27.23 4.40
CA ASN A 482 -6.08 28.19 3.29
C ASN A 482 -6.24 27.60 1.88
N ALA A 483 -6.77 26.38 1.74
CA ALA A 483 -6.98 25.73 0.46
C ALA A 483 -7.76 26.62 -0.53
N ARG A 484 -7.25 26.69 -1.77
CA ARG A 484 -7.90 27.33 -2.92
C ARG A 484 -8.33 26.28 -3.93
N ILE A 485 -9.53 26.45 -4.49
CA ILE A 485 -10.07 25.58 -5.53
C ILE A 485 -10.54 26.46 -6.69
N PHE A 486 -10.00 26.18 -7.87
CA PHE A 486 -10.45 26.74 -9.14
C PHE A 486 -10.93 25.58 -10.00
N ALA A 487 -12.21 25.52 -10.32
CA ALA A 487 -12.76 24.48 -11.17
C ALA A 487 -13.31 25.07 -12.47
N PHE A 488 -12.95 24.47 -13.59
CA PHE A 488 -13.59 24.69 -14.88
C PHE A 488 -14.55 23.54 -15.10
N ASP A 489 -15.83 23.83 -14.94
CA ASP A 489 -16.93 22.86 -14.92
C ASP A 489 -17.71 22.91 -16.23
N LYS A 490 -18.35 21.79 -16.57
CA LYS A 490 -19.24 21.67 -17.71
C LYS A 490 -20.54 21.02 -17.28
N GLY A 491 -21.67 21.67 -17.56
CA GLY A 491 -22.99 21.11 -17.31
C GLY A 491 -23.44 21.19 -15.86
N MET A 492 -22.96 22.21 -15.13
CA MET A 492 -23.32 22.55 -13.75
C MET A 492 -23.09 21.41 -12.75
N SER A 493 -22.12 20.54 -13.01
CA SER A 493 -21.90 19.33 -12.23
C SER A 493 -21.37 19.62 -10.81
N MET A 494 -20.57 20.69 -10.67
CA MET A 494 -19.98 21.13 -9.41
C MET A 494 -20.75 22.28 -8.74
N PHE A 495 -21.76 22.83 -9.42
CA PHE A 495 -22.61 23.91 -8.89
C PHE A 495 -23.21 23.59 -7.51
N PRO A 496 -23.81 22.41 -7.24
CA PRO A 496 -24.42 22.14 -5.94
C PRO A 496 -23.41 22.19 -4.79
N LEU A 497 -22.19 21.67 -5.01
CA LEU A 497 -21.11 21.71 -4.03
C LEU A 497 -20.62 23.14 -3.82
N CYS A 498 -20.37 23.89 -4.91
CA CYS A 498 -19.93 25.27 -4.84
C CYS A 498 -20.92 26.13 -4.05
N PHE A 499 -22.20 26.05 -4.40
CA PHE A 499 -23.27 26.76 -3.70
C PHE A 499 -23.34 26.38 -2.22
N GLY A 500 -23.32 25.08 -1.91
CA GLY A 500 -23.35 24.60 -0.53
C GLY A 500 -22.13 25.03 0.31
N ALA A 501 -20.96 25.08 -0.30
CA ALA A 501 -19.71 25.49 0.35
C ALA A 501 -19.53 27.02 0.41
N SER A 502 -20.55 27.81 -0.01
CA SER A 502 -20.47 29.27 -0.15
C SER A 502 -19.31 29.73 -1.05
N GLY A 503 -19.03 28.96 -2.11
CA GLY A 503 -18.12 29.33 -3.17
C GLY A 503 -18.78 30.24 -4.20
N ASP A 504 -17.97 30.85 -5.06
CA ASP A 504 -18.45 31.69 -6.15
C ASP A 504 -18.59 30.85 -7.42
N HIS A 505 -19.80 30.76 -7.94
CA HIS A 505 -20.08 30.10 -9.20
C HIS A 505 -20.38 31.12 -10.29
N TYR A 506 -19.76 30.94 -11.44
CA TYR A 506 -19.77 31.88 -12.55
C TYR A 506 -20.11 31.16 -13.84
N ASN A 507 -21.22 31.53 -14.50
CA ASN A 507 -21.48 31.07 -15.86
C ASN A 507 -20.77 31.99 -16.85
N ILE A 508 -19.74 31.45 -17.51
CA ILE A 508 -18.99 32.14 -18.53
C ILE A 508 -19.65 31.89 -19.89
N GLY A 509 -20.18 32.97 -20.48
CA GLY A 509 -20.93 32.93 -21.73
C GLY A 509 -22.25 33.69 -21.62
N ASN A 510 -22.79 33.82 -20.41
CA ASN A 510 -23.91 34.69 -20.11
C ASN A 510 -23.42 36.06 -19.60
N ALA A 511 -23.60 37.10 -20.42
CA ALA A 511 -22.97 38.42 -20.26
C ALA A 511 -23.43 39.25 -19.05
N GLU A 512 -24.35 38.75 -18.22
CA GLU A 512 -24.91 39.51 -17.09
C GLU A 512 -24.10 39.38 -15.79
N GLN A 513 -23.16 38.43 -15.68
CA GLN A 513 -22.47 38.13 -14.41
C GLN A 513 -20.99 38.53 -14.37
N LEU A 514 -20.22 38.30 -15.45
CA LEU A 514 -18.77 38.56 -15.51
C LEU A 514 -18.40 39.35 -16.74
N ALA A 515 -17.53 40.34 -16.54
CA ALA A 515 -16.92 41.11 -17.61
C ALA A 515 -15.47 41.40 -17.21
N PHE A 516 -14.54 41.02 -18.08
CA PHE A 516 -13.12 41.06 -17.83
C PHE A 516 -12.51 42.33 -18.42
N ALA A 517 -11.46 42.83 -17.78
CA ALA A 517 -10.64 43.93 -18.29
C ALA A 517 -9.16 43.50 -18.37
N PRO A 518 -8.78 42.67 -19.37
CA PRO A 518 -7.45 42.06 -19.43
C PRO A 518 -6.28 43.05 -19.49
N LEU A 519 -6.52 44.25 -20.01
CA LEU A 519 -5.50 45.30 -20.14
C LEU A 519 -5.46 46.27 -18.94
N GLN A 520 -6.29 46.08 -17.91
CA GLN A 520 -6.38 47.03 -16.79
C GLN A 520 -5.08 47.13 -15.98
N ARG A 521 -4.35 46.01 -15.81
CA ARG A 521 -3.23 45.84 -14.85
C ARG A 521 -1.85 45.79 -15.51
N ILE A 522 -1.68 46.43 -16.66
CA ILE A 522 -0.43 46.48 -17.44
C ILE A 522 0.64 47.45 -16.88
N ASP A 523 0.71 47.59 -15.55
CA ASP A 523 1.63 48.52 -14.88
C ASP A 523 3.07 47.98 -14.85
N SER A 524 3.24 46.67 -14.71
CA SER A 524 4.56 46.02 -14.74
C SER A 524 4.97 45.65 -16.16
N GLU A 525 6.28 45.52 -16.39
CA GLU A 525 6.81 45.05 -17.67
C GLU A 525 6.36 43.62 -17.97
N GLU A 526 6.31 42.75 -16.95
CA GLU A 526 5.84 41.38 -17.09
C GLU A 526 4.38 41.31 -17.56
N GLU A 527 3.48 42.11 -16.96
CA GLU A 527 2.07 42.15 -17.36
C GLU A 527 1.89 42.74 -18.77
N ARG A 528 2.71 43.74 -19.13
CA ARG A 528 2.72 44.28 -20.49
C ARG A 528 3.13 43.23 -21.51
N THR A 529 4.25 42.53 -21.28
CA THR A 529 4.72 41.49 -22.19
C THR A 529 3.68 40.38 -22.37
N TRP A 530 3.05 39.94 -21.28
CA TRP A 530 1.95 38.98 -21.34
C TRP A 530 0.78 39.52 -22.18
N ALA A 531 0.38 40.77 -21.96
CA ALA A 531 -0.71 41.39 -22.71
C ALA A 531 -0.37 41.55 -24.20
N GLU A 532 0.89 41.87 -24.54
CA GLU A 532 1.36 41.97 -25.93
C GLU A 532 1.29 40.62 -26.66
N GLU A 533 1.75 39.54 -26.01
CA GLU A 533 1.63 38.18 -26.52
C GLU A 533 0.17 37.73 -26.63
N TRP A 534 -0.65 38.09 -25.63
CA TRP A 534 -2.07 37.79 -25.64
C TRP A 534 -2.77 38.47 -26.82
N ILE A 535 -2.53 39.77 -27.07
CA ILE A 535 -3.05 40.49 -28.25
C ILE A 535 -2.59 39.83 -29.56
N ALA A 536 -1.32 39.44 -29.67
CA ALA A 536 -0.83 38.72 -30.84
C ALA A 536 -1.60 37.40 -31.06
N SER A 537 -1.88 36.65 -29.99
CA SER A 537 -2.69 35.43 -30.09
C SER A 537 -4.13 35.70 -30.54
N LEU A 538 -4.72 36.83 -30.13
CA LEU A 538 -6.05 37.25 -30.61
C LEU A 538 -6.07 37.46 -32.12
N MET A 539 -4.98 38.01 -32.68
CA MET A 539 -4.82 38.18 -34.13
C MET A 539 -4.75 36.84 -34.85
N GLU A 540 -3.95 35.90 -34.34
CA GLU A 540 -3.81 34.56 -34.92
C GLU A 540 -5.14 33.79 -34.90
N LEU A 541 -5.91 33.89 -33.81
CA LEU A 541 -7.26 33.30 -33.73
C LEU A 541 -8.21 33.89 -34.78
N GLN A 542 -8.06 35.17 -35.12
CA GLN A 542 -8.78 35.83 -36.20
C GLN A 542 -8.19 35.59 -37.59
N GLN A 543 -7.24 34.66 -37.72
CA GLN A 543 -6.60 34.23 -38.97
C GLN A 543 -5.66 35.29 -39.59
N PHE A 544 -5.14 36.20 -38.77
CA PHE A 544 -4.07 37.12 -39.18
C PHE A 544 -2.69 36.53 -38.86
N THR A 545 -1.71 36.79 -39.71
CA THR A 545 -0.32 36.38 -39.48
C THR A 545 0.42 37.49 -38.72
N VAL A 546 0.97 37.17 -37.54
CA VAL A 546 1.70 38.15 -36.72
C VAL A 546 3.13 38.30 -37.24
N MET A 547 3.45 39.49 -37.78
CA MET A 547 4.77 39.85 -38.29
C MET A 547 5.57 40.67 -37.25
N PRO A 548 6.91 40.78 -37.36
CA PRO A 548 7.71 41.61 -36.44
C PRO A 548 7.25 43.07 -36.36
N ALA A 549 6.76 43.63 -37.47
CA ALA A 549 6.18 44.97 -37.50
C ALA A 549 4.93 45.08 -36.61
N HIS A 550 4.06 44.06 -36.62
CA HIS A 550 2.88 44.01 -35.75
C HIS A 550 3.30 43.98 -34.29
N ARG A 551 4.29 43.16 -33.92
CA ARG A 551 4.80 43.10 -32.54
C ARG A 551 5.32 44.45 -32.05
N ASN A 552 6.08 45.18 -32.87
CA ASN A 552 6.56 46.52 -32.54
C ASN A 552 5.40 47.53 -32.37
N ALA A 553 4.37 47.42 -33.21
CA ALA A 553 3.18 48.26 -33.12
C ALA A 553 2.34 47.97 -31.87
N ILE A 554 2.15 46.69 -31.52
CA ILE A 554 1.49 46.27 -30.27
C ILE A 554 2.26 46.83 -29.07
N HIS A 555 3.59 46.66 -29.05
CA HIS A 555 4.44 47.16 -27.96
C HIS A 555 4.33 48.67 -27.76
N THR A 556 4.43 49.44 -28.85
CA THR A 556 4.31 50.90 -28.81
C THR A 556 2.92 51.35 -28.31
N ALA A 557 1.87 50.67 -28.76
CA ALA A 557 0.50 50.94 -28.33
C ALA A 557 0.29 50.57 -26.85
N MET A 558 0.87 49.44 -26.39
CA MET A 558 0.77 48.99 -25.00
C MET A 558 1.48 49.93 -24.03
N GLN A 559 2.66 50.44 -24.39
CA GLN A 559 3.36 51.48 -23.62
C GLN A 559 2.52 52.75 -23.47
N THR A 560 1.90 53.17 -24.57
CA THR A 560 1.02 54.36 -24.57
C THR A 560 -0.22 54.12 -23.71
N LEU A 561 -0.81 52.93 -23.80
CA LEU A 561 -1.99 52.55 -23.01
C LEU A 561 -1.68 52.47 -21.51
N ALA A 562 -0.51 51.93 -21.14
CA ALA A 562 -0.09 51.81 -19.74
C ALA A 562 0.09 53.19 -19.06
N ALA A 563 0.36 54.25 -19.82
CA ALA A 563 0.44 55.61 -19.29
C ALA A 563 -0.93 56.19 -18.88
N ASN A 564 -2.04 55.63 -19.37
CA ASN A 564 -3.38 56.07 -18.99
C ASN A 564 -3.79 55.50 -17.61
N PRO A 565 -4.77 56.12 -16.91
CA PRO A 565 -5.37 55.55 -15.72
C PRO A 565 -6.00 54.15 -15.98
N PRO A 566 -6.02 53.22 -15.00
CA PRO A 566 -6.49 51.85 -15.20
C PRO A 566 -7.89 51.70 -15.82
N HIS A 567 -8.84 52.57 -15.48
CA HIS A 567 -10.21 52.54 -16.02
C HIS A 567 -10.30 52.96 -17.51
N LEU A 568 -9.21 53.45 -18.10
CA LEU A 568 -9.10 53.77 -19.53
C LEU A 568 -8.21 52.78 -20.28
N ARG A 569 -7.89 51.63 -19.68
CA ARG A 569 -7.05 50.59 -20.27
C ARG A 569 -7.87 49.37 -20.70
N SER A 570 -8.74 49.56 -21.68
CA SER A 570 -9.60 48.51 -22.26
C SER A 570 -9.14 48.09 -23.67
N LEU A 571 -9.73 47.05 -24.24
CA LEU A 571 -9.47 46.62 -25.63
C LEU A 571 -9.94 47.70 -26.62
N THR A 572 -11.05 48.37 -26.34
CA THR A 572 -11.48 49.55 -27.12
C THR A 572 -10.44 50.67 -27.05
N SER A 573 -9.88 50.94 -25.88
CA SER A 573 -8.80 51.93 -25.76
C SER A 573 -7.56 51.51 -26.56
N PHE A 574 -7.15 50.24 -26.50
CA PHE A 574 -6.05 49.72 -27.30
C PHE A 574 -6.32 49.87 -28.81
N TYR A 575 -7.55 49.57 -29.25
CA TYR A 575 -7.99 49.74 -30.64
C TYR A 575 -7.84 51.18 -31.15
N HIS A 576 -8.09 52.18 -30.29
CA HIS A 576 -7.93 53.58 -30.66
C HIS A 576 -6.47 54.05 -30.65
N VAL A 577 -5.63 53.49 -29.78
CA VAL A 577 -4.22 53.86 -29.63
C VAL A 577 -3.36 53.25 -30.73
N VAL A 578 -3.56 51.98 -31.06
CA VAL A 578 -2.79 51.30 -32.10
C VAL A 578 -3.00 51.99 -33.45
N GLN A 579 -1.95 52.11 -34.27
CA GLN A 579 -2.04 52.79 -35.58
C GLN A 579 -2.18 51.81 -36.73
N ASP A 580 -1.68 50.58 -36.55
CA ASP A 580 -1.72 49.53 -37.56
C ASP A 580 -3.16 49.07 -37.85
N ARG A 581 -3.49 48.94 -39.13
CA ARG A 581 -4.85 48.62 -39.58
C ARG A 581 -5.18 47.13 -39.43
N GLU A 582 -4.23 46.23 -39.68
CA GLU A 582 -4.47 44.78 -39.54
C GLU A 582 -4.69 44.43 -38.08
N ILE A 583 -3.95 45.06 -37.16
CA ILE A 583 -4.18 44.89 -35.71
C ILE A 583 -5.60 45.35 -35.33
N LYS A 584 -6.04 46.51 -35.84
CA LYS A 584 -7.40 47.03 -35.58
C LYS A 584 -8.48 46.07 -36.07
N GLU A 585 -8.37 45.61 -37.31
CA GLU A 585 -9.34 44.69 -37.91
C GLU A 585 -9.41 43.37 -37.12
N ALA A 586 -8.28 42.86 -36.65
CA ALA A 586 -8.21 41.65 -35.85
C ALA A 586 -8.83 41.79 -34.44
N ILE A 587 -8.49 42.86 -33.71
CA ILE A 587 -8.96 43.03 -32.33
C ILE A 587 -10.42 43.50 -32.24
N GLN A 588 -10.98 44.09 -33.31
CA GLN A 588 -12.33 44.66 -33.30
C GLN A 588 -13.39 43.68 -32.77
N HIS A 589 -13.24 42.39 -33.11
CA HIS A 589 -14.12 41.31 -32.62
C HIS A 589 -14.21 41.20 -31.09
N TYR A 590 -13.14 41.59 -30.38
CA TYR A 590 -13.03 41.55 -28.92
C TYR A 590 -13.31 42.89 -28.24
N THR A 591 -13.58 43.95 -29.01
CA THR A 591 -13.96 45.26 -28.48
C THR A 591 -15.47 45.37 -28.23
N VAL A 592 -15.94 46.43 -27.58
CA VAL A 592 -17.38 46.76 -27.42
C VAL A 592 -18.15 46.74 -28.76
N GLN A 593 -17.49 46.97 -29.89
CA GLN A 593 -18.11 46.89 -31.23
C GLN A 593 -18.28 45.46 -31.76
N GLY A 594 -17.56 44.50 -31.18
CA GLY A 594 -17.53 43.10 -31.59
C GLY A 594 -18.34 42.18 -30.69
N ALA A 595 -18.40 40.90 -31.05
CA ALA A 595 -19.21 39.91 -30.35
C ALA A 595 -18.73 39.64 -28.91
N MET A 596 -17.41 39.75 -28.65
CA MET A 596 -16.83 39.44 -27.34
C MET A 596 -16.62 40.65 -26.42
N GLY A 597 -16.95 41.87 -26.87
CA GLY A 597 -16.77 43.09 -26.08
C GLY A 597 -17.47 43.06 -24.72
N ARG A 598 -18.64 42.42 -24.65
CA ARG A 598 -19.38 42.26 -23.38
C ARG A 598 -18.64 41.45 -22.32
N LEU A 599 -17.74 40.57 -22.75
CA LEU A 599 -17.02 39.66 -21.85
C LEU A 599 -15.56 40.08 -21.63
N LEU A 600 -14.89 40.67 -22.64
CA LEU A 600 -13.44 40.96 -22.60
C LEU A 600 -13.07 42.45 -22.61
N ASP A 601 -14.04 43.35 -22.76
CA ASP A 601 -13.80 44.79 -22.91
C ASP A 601 -14.55 45.62 -21.85
N ALA A 602 -14.46 45.19 -20.59
CA ALA A 602 -15.01 45.92 -19.47
C ALA A 602 -14.12 47.11 -19.06
N ASP A 603 -14.72 48.19 -18.55
CA ASP A 603 -13.98 49.32 -17.97
C ASP A 603 -13.25 48.95 -16.67
N ALA A 604 -13.81 47.99 -15.92
CA ALA A 604 -13.22 47.46 -14.70
C ALA A 604 -13.40 45.96 -14.59
N ASP A 605 -12.35 45.30 -14.15
CA ASP A 605 -12.30 43.87 -13.91
C ASP A 605 -13.12 43.50 -12.67
N ASN A 606 -14.19 42.72 -12.85
CA ASN A 606 -15.06 42.30 -11.75
C ASN A 606 -14.75 40.90 -11.20
N LEU A 607 -13.69 40.24 -11.68
CA LEU A 607 -13.27 38.93 -11.17
C LEU A 607 -12.51 39.07 -9.85
N ASN A 608 -13.23 38.87 -8.74
CA ASN A 608 -12.64 38.74 -7.41
C ASN A 608 -12.35 37.27 -7.12
N LEU A 609 -11.09 36.97 -6.79
CA LEU A 609 -10.67 35.59 -6.55
C LEU A 609 -10.96 35.18 -5.10
N SER A 610 -11.86 34.23 -4.92
CA SER A 610 -12.15 33.62 -3.61
C SER A 610 -11.42 32.27 -3.43
N ARG A 611 -11.70 31.59 -2.31
CA ARG A 611 -11.07 30.30 -1.98
C ARG A 611 -11.72 29.11 -2.70
N PHE A 612 -12.94 29.26 -3.23
CA PHE A 612 -13.59 28.21 -4.01
C PHE A 612 -14.39 28.87 -5.13
N MET A 613 -13.87 28.77 -6.35
CA MET A 613 -14.52 29.25 -7.56
C MET A 613 -14.79 28.13 -8.54
N VAL A 614 -15.96 28.21 -9.16
CA VAL A 614 -16.35 27.36 -10.27
C VAL A 614 -16.70 28.23 -11.47
N PHE A 615 -16.02 27.96 -12.58
CA PHE A 615 -16.20 28.58 -13.87
C PHE A 615 -16.95 27.58 -14.76
N GLU A 616 -18.25 27.78 -14.94
CA GLU A 616 -19.05 27.01 -15.90
C GLU A 616 -18.73 27.53 -17.31
N ILE A 617 -18.28 26.65 -18.19
CA ILE A 617 -17.76 27.01 -19.52
C ILE A 617 -18.54 26.40 -20.68
N GLU A 618 -19.63 25.66 -20.43
CA GLU A 618 -20.40 25.03 -21.51
C GLU A 618 -20.88 26.05 -22.55
N ASP A 619 -21.45 27.17 -22.10
CA ASP A 619 -21.90 28.24 -22.99
C ASP A 619 -20.73 28.87 -23.76
N LEU A 620 -19.59 29.11 -23.09
CA LEU A 620 -18.37 29.61 -23.73
C LEU A 620 -17.81 28.65 -24.78
N MET A 621 -17.86 27.33 -24.53
CA MET A 621 -17.41 26.32 -25.50
C MET A 621 -18.24 26.36 -26.78
N ASN A 622 -19.54 26.63 -26.67
CA ASN A 622 -20.45 26.74 -27.82
C ASN A 622 -20.16 27.98 -28.69
N LEU A 623 -19.40 28.96 -28.20
CA LEU A 623 -19.01 30.16 -28.94
C LEU A 623 -17.79 29.93 -29.85
N GLY A 624 -17.11 28.77 -29.76
CA GLY A 624 -15.97 28.39 -30.59
C GLY A 624 -14.62 28.96 -30.16
N ASP A 625 -13.53 28.41 -30.71
CA ASP A 625 -12.14 28.64 -30.26
C ASP A 625 -11.73 30.11 -30.22
N LYS A 626 -12.17 30.90 -31.20
CA LYS A 626 -11.89 32.33 -31.27
C LYS A 626 -12.39 33.10 -30.05
N ASN A 627 -13.40 32.58 -29.35
CA ASN A 627 -14.01 33.19 -28.17
C ASN A 627 -13.57 32.49 -26.88
N LEU A 628 -13.46 31.16 -26.91
CA LEU A 628 -13.06 30.32 -25.78
C LEU A 628 -11.61 30.58 -25.34
N VAL A 629 -10.67 30.57 -26.29
CA VAL A 629 -9.22 30.63 -26.00
C VAL A 629 -8.82 31.93 -25.29
N PRO A 630 -9.27 33.13 -25.73
CA PRO A 630 -8.92 34.40 -25.08
C PRO A 630 -9.37 34.49 -23.62
N VAL A 631 -10.59 34.01 -23.33
CA VAL A 631 -11.18 34.08 -21.99
C VAL A 631 -10.45 33.13 -21.04
N LEU A 632 -10.27 31.87 -21.46
CA LEU A 632 -9.55 30.89 -20.65
C LEU A 632 -8.10 31.32 -20.40
N THR A 633 -7.37 31.78 -21.43
CA THR A 633 -5.97 32.22 -21.27
C THR A 633 -5.82 33.39 -20.29
N TYR A 634 -6.80 34.29 -20.25
CA TYR A 634 -6.87 35.36 -19.26
C TYR A 634 -7.20 34.82 -17.86
N LEU A 635 -8.18 33.91 -17.72
CA LEU A 635 -8.50 33.29 -16.42
C LEU A 635 -7.30 32.53 -15.83
N PHE A 636 -6.58 31.76 -16.66
CA PHE A 636 -5.34 31.10 -16.23
C PHE A 636 -4.29 32.10 -15.75
N ARG A 637 -4.11 33.23 -16.44
CA ARG A 637 -3.19 34.29 -15.98
C ARG A 637 -3.60 34.85 -14.62
N ARG A 638 -4.90 35.04 -14.40
CA ARG A 638 -5.44 35.51 -13.11
C ARG A 638 -5.22 34.49 -11.99
N ILE A 639 -5.38 33.19 -12.29
CA ILE A 639 -5.12 32.09 -11.35
C ILE A 639 -3.64 32.01 -11.02
N GLU A 640 -2.74 32.02 -12.02
CA GLU A 640 -1.28 32.00 -11.85
C GLU A 640 -0.81 33.11 -10.90
N LYS A 641 -1.31 34.34 -11.09
CA LYS A 641 -0.98 35.49 -10.21
C LYS A 641 -1.53 35.38 -8.80
N ALA A 642 -2.51 34.50 -8.57
CA ALA A 642 -3.10 34.28 -7.25
C ALA A 642 -2.41 33.15 -6.46
N LEU A 643 -1.48 32.42 -7.07
CA LEU A 643 -0.70 31.38 -6.40
C LEU A 643 0.33 32.04 -5.48
N ASP A 644 0.11 31.93 -4.17
CA ASP A 644 0.96 32.51 -3.11
C ASP A 644 1.64 31.45 -2.23
N GLY A 645 1.62 30.19 -2.65
CA GLY A 645 2.10 29.03 -1.87
C GLY A 645 1.02 28.34 -1.03
N SER A 646 -0.19 28.91 -0.91
CA SER A 646 -1.32 28.19 -0.30
C SER A 646 -1.67 26.92 -1.09
N PRO A 647 -2.13 25.83 -0.43
CA PRO A 647 -2.61 24.63 -1.11
C PRO A 647 -3.64 25.00 -2.18
N THR A 648 -3.39 24.67 -3.45
CA THR A 648 -4.26 25.06 -4.56
C THR A 648 -4.58 23.86 -5.44
N LEU A 649 -5.88 23.66 -5.69
CA LEU A 649 -6.39 22.64 -6.60
C LEU A 649 -7.00 23.32 -7.82
N LEU A 650 -6.50 22.94 -9.00
CA LEU A 650 -7.06 23.32 -10.30
C LEU A 650 -7.77 22.09 -10.89
N VAL A 651 -9.08 22.20 -11.10
CA VAL A 651 -9.91 21.14 -11.67
C VAL A 651 -10.34 21.53 -13.08
N LEU A 652 -10.15 20.61 -14.04
CA LEU A 652 -10.57 20.78 -15.43
C LEU A 652 -11.51 19.61 -15.79
N ASP A 653 -12.82 19.85 -15.82
CA ASP A 653 -13.76 18.86 -16.35
C ASP A 653 -13.73 18.87 -17.89
N GLU A 654 -13.86 17.70 -18.51
CA GLU A 654 -13.73 17.48 -19.96
C GLU A 654 -12.44 18.09 -20.57
N ALA A 655 -11.30 17.93 -19.86
CA ALA A 655 -10.01 18.52 -20.20
C ALA A 655 -9.49 18.20 -21.62
N TRP A 656 -9.95 17.13 -22.28
CA TRP A 656 -9.54 16.78 -23.65
C TRP A 656 -9.91 17.86 -24.67
N ILE A 657 -11.00 18.61 -24.43
CA ILE A 657 -11.41 19.72 -25.29
C ILE A 657 -10.40 20.86 -25.18
N MET A 658 -9.99 21.19 -23.96
CA MET A 658 -8.97 22.21 -23.72
C MET A 658 -7.59 21.78 -24.24
N LEU A 659 -7.18 20.54 -23.97
CA LEU A 659 -5.89 19.98 -24.37
C LEU A 659 -5.76 19.75 -25.88
N GLY A 660 -6.88 19.70 -26.61
CA GLY A 660 -6.91 19.62 -28.07
C GLY A 660 -6.33 20.86 -28.77
N HIS A 661 -6.30 22.01 -28.09
CA HIS A 661 -5.83 23.26 -28.69
C HIS A 661 -4.31 23.48 -28.44
N PRO A 662 -3.50 23.79 -29.47
CA PRO A 662 -2.05 23.96 -29.33
C PRO A 662 -1.60 24.96 -28.25
N VAL A 663 -2.32 26.07 -28.13
CA VAL A 663 -2.02 27.12 -27.13
C VAL A 663 -2.18 26.62 -25.70
N PHE A 664 -3.22 25.84 -25.40
CA PHE A 664 -3.43 25.29 -24.04
C PHE A 664 -2.46 24.16 -23.74
N ARG A 665 -2.19 23.30 -24.73
CA ARG A 665 -1.21 22.23 -24.60
C ARG A 665 0.19 22.76 -24.21
N ALA A 666 0.57 23.94 -24.69
CA ALA A 666 1.84 24.58 -24.35
C ALA A 666 1.87 25.19 -22.94
N LYS A 667 0.71 25.59 -22.38
CA LYS A 667 0.62 26.18 -21.04
C LYS A 667 0.49 25.16 -19.91
N ILE A 668 -0.03 23.97 -20.21
CA ILE A 668 -0.20 22.88 -19.23
C ILE A 668 1.05 21.96 -19.18
N ARG A 669 1.90 22.01 -20.22
CA ARG A 669 3.25 21.39 -20.22
C ARG A 669 4.24 22.24 -19.44
#